data_AF-A0A5Q2F7T2-F1
#
_entry.id   AF-A0A5Q2F7T2-F1
#
_cell.length_a   1.000
_cell.length_b   1.000
_cell.length_c   1.000
_cell.angle_alpha   90.00
_cell.angle_beta   90.00
_cell.angle_gamma   90.00
#
_symmetry.space_group_name_H-M   'P 1'
#
loop_
_entity.id
_entity.type
_entity.pdbx_description
1 polymer ?
#
loop_
_entity_poly.entity_id
_entity_poly.type
_entity_poly.pdbx_seq_one_letter_code
_entity_poly.pdbx_strand_id
1 'polypeptide(L)'
;MPRNSGNVTSDTRHRGIVRKVDPEAEAKSGDLTFSPDYTVTSTDDKGGKVLADVEVILVFWGGFWSATPAPSPSRNEYEQAIQGIVTGPYLSGLNQYRGVGQGSVVYSEIFDGTSPSNGYTDADVVAMLKGRFANNTSMPKPASGHNRFYAVIAPQGVANSLSQFAGQHQSLTYNGATAYYAWVDNTGSLTGHDCVTKVFSHELVEALTNPDVDTSNNSILVQGTMSNGTTVTNDEIGDTCNNEFATVDMNGITCSVQSYWSKAADTCVLPLGSVDFWVDKDTFGRDEVADLIAASGGTVPNAFWLVVEGFSQTTFGSLNVSTPVPTGPFASIPGVTISANGAIDFENAAHPDEQQRIRVAFDITFDAAVLSQFPASGSQTYALDAFLATDGSKVASTDTSTLFELVAGADPYVTNIDPSQGNVFYLSQDLRVFTATPGMDATPVPGGPAFLSDDTAGAYDYVQRLLTWLNATYADPAGTDPFTAVLPDQGTALTSDSSVTPFTVDFSGFFPQIFTNYQFAIARVRLRGTAGPAGAASGVRTFFRLWSTETADTDYQPTSTYASDLDAAGLPSAPQVGAGHTTLPFFASGNLGANNDYGPGGTNTRDLVIAGGQDSVWAYFGCFLNLYDGSYVIDGRQIQGWLNGTHHCLVAQVAYDGAPVFDGATPEASDKLAQRNLQVTTSDNPGPASAHRVPQTFDVRPSQLGAVDGVDELMIDWGAIPAGSTASIYWPAVDATEVLDLASSLYRTHGLSVGADPHTIRCDVTGGVTYLPIPARAGENFAGLLTVDLPTTVRAGEDYEVVVRRLGHKADRIIYFRKDREHREGDHEEPATRAGATWRYVIGTFSVKIPVGTAETMLLPEENTLAILRWRLGQLPPGDRWYPVTKRHVDLVAGRVAGLGGDPDSIQPSPTGVPLPDTGRPGKGECDEDLVEHSGRVEEIVFDCHGRIEGFVIEGCCERHAYVTRDPDLAELILRARRDRFDLTVLSPRQRPREVVRIVVRA
;
A
#
# COMPACT_ATOMS: atom_id res chain seq x y z
N MET A 1 46.68 51.37 29.21
CA MET A 1 47.10 51.97 27.92
C MET A 1 47.08 50.87 26.86
N PRO A 2 46.63 51.16 25.62
CA PRO A 2 45.48 50.43 25.03
C PRO A 2 45.74 49.80 23.64
N ARG A 3 44.87 48.86 23.18
CA ARG A 3 43.94 49.05 22.02
C ARG A 3 43.07 47.82 21.68
N ASN A 4 41.83 48.14 21.28
CA ASN A 4 40.69 47.34 20.77
C ASN A 4 40.87 46.75 19.37
N SER A 5 40.15 45.64 19.11
CA SER A 5 39.25 45.32 17.96
C SER A 5 39.15 43.80 17.86
N GLY A 6 38.03 43.08 17.78
CA GLY A 6 36.63 43.34 17.45
C GLY A 6 36.08 41.96 17.09
N ASN A 7 35.12 41.43 17.84
CA ASN A 7 34.49 40.13 17.59
C ASN A 7 33.09 40.38 17.00
N VAL A 8 32.88 39.97 15.75
CA VAL A 8 31.59 39.96 15.06
C VAL A 8 31.47 38.64 14.26
N THR A 9 30.65 37.74 14.82
CA THR A 9 29.67 36.80 14.22
C THR A 9 29.71 36.40 12.74
N SER A 10 29.61 35.09 12.48
CA SER A 10 28.42 34.44 11.88
C SER A 10 28.52 32.90 11.97
N ASP A 11 27.89 32.32 12.99
CA ASP A 11 27.56 30.88 13.05
C ASP A 11 26.11 30.76 12.53
N THR A 12 25.94 30.11 11.38
CA THR A 12 24.63 29.76 10.82
C THR A 12 24.70 28.32 10.37
N ARG A 13 24.52 27.42 11.33
CA ARG A 13 24.13 26.03 11.08
C ARG A 13 22.63 26.01 10.90
N HIS A 14 22.15 25.70 9.71
CA HIS A 14 20.75 25.33 9.53
C HIS A 14 20.57 23.93 10.09
N ARG A 15 19.85 23.85 11.21
CA ARG A 15 19.50 22.63 11.94
C ARG A 15 17.99 22.54 11.97
N GLY A 16 17.39 21.60 11.26
CA GLY A 16 16.04 21.13 11.57
C GLY A 16 16.13 20.30 12.84
N ILE A 17 15.65 20.81 13.99
CA ILE A 17 15.57 20.05 15.24
C ILE A 17 14.26 20.35 15.97
N VAL A 18 13.51 19.28 16.15
CA VAL A 18 12.43 18.93 17.10
C VAL A 18 12.39 19.81 18.37
N ARG A 19 11.19 20.28 18.74
CA ARG A 19 10.89 20.79 20.08
C ARG A 19 9.69 20.07 20.70
N LYS A 20 9.86 19.75 21.98
CA LYS A 20 8.91 19.02 22.84
C LYS A 20 7.49 19.60 22.76
N VAL A 21 6.52 18.70 22.72
CA VAL A 21 5.08 18.95 22.68
C VAL A 21 4.51 18.99 24.10
N ASP A 22 3.55 19.88 24.32
CA ASP A 22 2.64 19.88 25.47
C ASP A 22 1.51 18.86 25.19
N PRO A 23 1.07 18.02 26.14
CA PRO A 23 0.11 16.93 25.88
C PRO A 23 -1.26 17.32 25.30
N GLU A 24 -1.57 18.62 25.15
CA GLU A 24 -2.86 19.11 24.65
C GLU A 24 -2.88 19.41 23.13
N ALA A 25 -1.82 19.08 22.39
CA ALA A 25 -1.75 19.32 20.94
C ALA A 25 -1.99 18.03 20.13
N GLU A 26 -3.26 17.58 20.09
CA GLU A 26 -3.71 16.53 19.18
C GLU A 26 -4.06 17.07 17.78
N ALA A 27 -3.91 16.22 16.76
CA ALA A 27 -4.38 16.47 15.41
C ALA A 27 -5.92 16.61 15.44
N LYS A 28 -6.44 17.74 14.98
CA LYS A 28 -7.88 17.99 14.99
C LYS A 28 -8.53 17.13 13.90
N SER A 29 -9.18 16.05 14.30
CA SER A 29 -10.16 15.35 13.46
C SER A 29 -11.29 16.32 13.09
N GLY A 30 -12.08 16.00 12.06
CA GLY A 30 -13.26 16.78 11.66
C GLY A 30 -14.37 16.84 12.72
N ASP A 31 -14.14 16.32 13.92
CA ASP A 31 -15.11 16.27 15.01
C ASP A 31 -15.14 17.59 15.78
N LEU A 32 -16.31 17.96 16.29
CA LEU A 32 -16.42 19.07 17.23
C LEU A 32 -16.09 18.56 18.64
N THR A 33 -15.20 19.26 19.34
CA THR A 33 -14.81 18.94 20.72
C THR A 33 -15.39 19.95 21.70
N PHE A 34 -15.84 19.46 22.86
CA PHE A 34 -16.45 20.25 23.93
C PHE A 34 -15.87 19.83 25.29
N SER A 35 -15.78 20.78 26.22
CA SER A 35 -15.43 20.42 27.60
C SER A 35 -16.57 19.62 28.24
N PRO A 36 -16.29 18.54 28.99
CA PRO A 36 -17.33 17.83 29.73
C PRO A 36 -17.98 18.73 30.79
N ASP A 37 -19.20 18.37 31.21
CA ASP A 37 -19.98 19.12 32.22
C ASP A 37 -19.28 19.16 33.60
N TYR A 38 -18.31 18.27 33.82
CA TYR A 38 -17.47 18.20 35.01
C TYR A 38 -16.11 17.58 34.66
N THR A 39 -15.13 17.67 35.58
CA THR A 39 -13.81 17.05 35.37
C THR A 39 -13.93 15.53 35.46
N VAL A 40 -13.70 14.83 34.35
CA VAL A 40 -13.66 13.36 34.30
C VAL A 40 -12.40 12.85 35.00
N THR A 41 -12.56 11.79 35.80
CA THR A 41 -11.45 11.16 36.55
C THR A 41 -11.15 9.74 36.07
N SER A 42 -12.16 9.01 35.58
CA SER A 42 -11.97 7.73 34.90
C SER A 42 -13.19 7.36 34.03
N THR A 43 -12.95 6.45 33.08
CA THR A 43 -13.99 5.75 32.33
C THR A 43 -13.85 4.26 32.56
N ASP A 44 -14.88 3.67 33.16
CA ASP A 44 -14.91 2.29 33.62
C ASP A 44 -15.68 1.42 32.62
N ASP A 45 -15.06 0.36 32.11
CA ASP A 45 -15.76 -0.73 31.43
C ASP A 45 -16.01 -1.87 32.42
N LYS A 46 -17.27 -2.06 32.80
CA LYS A 46 -17.68 -3.09 33.77
C LYS A 46 -18.12 -4.41 33.13
N GLY A 47 -17.98 -4.55 31.80
CA GLY A 47 -18.20 -5.80 31.07
C GLY A 47 -19.68 -6.17 30.81
N GLY A 48 -20.62 -5.26 31.06
CA GLY A 48 -22.05 -5.39 30.75
C GLY A 48 -22.34 -5.49 29.25
N LYS A 49 -23.59 -5.39 28.80
CA LYS A 49 -23.89 -5.48 27.35
C LYS A 49 -23.63 -4.16 26.63
N VAL A 50 -23.26 -4.22 25.35
CA VAL A 50 -23.28 -3.11 24.38
C VAL A 50 -24.09 -3.51 23.16
N LEU A 51 -24.57 -2.54 22.38
CA LEU A 51 -25.29 -2.77 21.12
C LEU A 51 -24.39 -2.44 19.91
N ALA A 52 -23.60 -3.42 19.48
CA ALA A 52 -22.91 -3.34 18.20
C ALA A 52 -23.93 -3.50 17.04
N ASP A 53 -23.80 -2.73 15.96
CA ASP A 53 -24.67 -2.78 14.77
C ASP A 53 -26.18 -2.61 15.09
N VAL A 54 -26.54 -1.47 15.68
CA VAL A 54 -27.92 -1.20 16.07
C VAL A 54 -28.89 -1.16 14.88
N GLU A 55 -30.02 -1.84 15.02
CA GLU A 55 -31.17 -1.74 14.13
C GLU A 55 -32.18 -0.77 14.74
N VAL A 56 -32.24 0.46 14.22
CA VAL A 56 -33.15 1.51 14.69
C VAL A 56 -34.51 1.38 14.01
N ILE A 57 -35.56 1.41 14.83
CA ILE A 57 -36.96 1.43 14.41
C ILE A 57 -37.61 2.72 14.92
N LEU A 58 -38.09 3.56 13.99
CA LEU A 58 -38.74 4.83 14.34
C LEU A 58 -40.25 4.67 14.44
N VAL A 59 -40.83 5.10 15.56
CA VAL A 59 -42.28 5.08 15.78
C VAL A 59 -42.75 6.48 16.13
N PHE A 60 -43.42 7.13 15.19
CA PHE A 60 -44.08 8.42 15.40
C PHE A 60 -45.47 8.17 15.98
N TRP A 61 -45.60 8.28 17.31
CA TRP A 61 -46.78 7.81 18.04
C TRP A 61 -47.89 8.87 18.10
N GLY A 62 -49.09 8.51 17.65
CA GLY A 62 -50.31 9.30 17.76
C GLY A 62 -50.76 9.96 16.46
N GLY A 63 -52.06 10.26 16.39
CA GLY A 63 -52.69 10.87 15.20
C GLY A 63 -52.20 12.28 14.86
N PHE A 64 -51.39 12.92 15.71
CA PHE A 64 -50.71 14.20 15.43
C PHE A 64 -49.88 14.12 14.15
N TRP A 65 -49.15 13.02 13.95
CA TRP A 65 -48.26 12.84 12.80
C TRP A 65 -49.00 12.60 11.48
N SER A 66 -50.27 12.17 11.56
CA SER A 66 -51.17 12.00 10.41
C SER A 66 -51.95 13.27 10.04
N ALA A 67 -51.69 14.41 10.71
CA ALA A 67 -52.44 15.64 10.50
C ALA A 67 -52.28 16.22 9.06
N THR A 68 -53.29 16.97 8.60
CA THR A 68 -53.27 17.68 7.32
C THR A 68 -53.63 19.16 7.54
N PRO A 69 -52.75 20.13 7.23
CA PRO A 69 -51.39 19.94 6.73
C PRO A 69 -50.48 19.21 7.75
N ALA A 70 -49.41 18.61 7.26
CA ALA A 70 -48.45 17.90 8.10
C ALA A 70 -47.87 18.84 9.18
N PRO A 71 -47.51 18.31 10.37
CA PRO A 71 -46.79 19.07 11.37
C PRO A 71 -45.50 19.67 10.84
N SER A 72 -45.03 20.75 11.48
CA SER A 72 -43.72 21.34 11.22
C SER A 72 -42.94 21.42 12.55
N PRO A 73 -41.78 20.76 12.66
CA PRO A 73 -41.19 19.84 11.68
C PRO A 73 -42.04 18.59 11.43
N SER A 74 -41.99 18.10 10.21
CA SER A 74 -42.73 16.93 9.74
C SER A 74 -42.04 15.64 10.14
N ARG A 75 -42.79 14.53 10.12
CA ARG A 75 -42.25 13.19 10.33
C ARG A 75 -41.07 12.87 9.38
N ASN A 76 -41.15 13.32 8.13
CA ASN A 76 -40.09 13.07 7.15
C ASN A 76 -38.81 13.86 7.47
N GLU A 77 -38.94 15.11 7.92
CA GLU A 77 -37.77 15.90 8.35
C GLU A 77 -37.08 15.27 9.56
N TYR A 78 -37.85 14.77 10.54
CA TYR A 78 -37.29 14.03 11.68
C TYR A 78 -36.65 12.71 11.28
N GLU A 79 -37.32 11.90 10.44
CA GLU A 79 -36.78 10.64 9.95
C GLU A 79 -35.47 10.85 9.18
N GLN A 80 -35.41 11.85 8.30
CA GLN A 80 -34.24 12.15 7.50
C GLN A 80 -33.05 12.58 8.37
N ALA A 81 -33.27 13.46 9.34
CA ALA A 81 -32.25 13.87 10.31
C ALA A 81 -31.75 12.70 11.16
N ILE A 82 -32.67 11.89 11.70
CA ILE A 82 -32.33 10.71 12.51
C ILE A 82 -31.57 9.67 11.68
N GLN A 83 -31.97 9.46 10.42
CA GLN A 83 -31.22 8.60 9.52
C GLN A 83 -29.79 9.10 9.34
N GLY A 84 -29.59 10.41 9.14
CA GLY A 84 -28.25 11.01 9.10
C GLY A 84 -27.43 10.80 10.37
N ILE A 85 -28.06 10.88 11.56
CA ILE A 85 -27.40 10.61 12.85
C ILE A 85 -26.99 9.13 12.97
N VAL A 86 -27.88 8.21 12.58
CA VAL A 86 -27.69 6.76 12.77
C VAL A 86 -26.72 6.18 11.74
N THR A 87 -26.84 6.61 10.48
CA THR A 87 -26.07 6.08 9.35
C THR A 87 -24.93 7.01 8.94
N GLY A 88 -24.73 8.14 9.60
CA GLY A 88 -23.64 9.06 9.34
C GLY A 88 -22.41 8.80 10.23
N PRO A 89 -21.50 9.76 10.32
CA PRO A 89 -20.27 9.64 11.10
C PRO A 89 -20.51 9.73 12.61
N TYR A 90 -21.65 10.27 13.08
CA TYR A 90 -21.90 10.58 14.49
C TYR A 90 -21.53 9.47 15.48
N LEU A 91 -21.82 8.21 15.16
CA LEU A 91 -21.54 7.07 16.04
C LEU A 91 -20.09 6.53 15.93
N SER A 92 -19.23 7.09 15.08
CA SER A 92 -17.88 6.57 14.81
C SER A 92 -16.99 6.52 16.05
N GLY A 93 -17.08 7.55 16.90
CA GLY A 93 -16.31 7.64 18.14
C GLY A 93 -16.67 6.59 19.18
N LEU A 94 -17.80 5.89 19.04
CA LEU A 94 -18.20 4.84 20.00
C LEU A 94 -17.41 3.53 19.82
N ASN A 95 -16.64 3.36 18.74
CA ASN A 95 -15.89 2.12 18.46
C ASN A 95 -14.95 1.73 19.61
N GLN A 96 -14.36 2.73 20.26
CA GLN A 96 -13.53 2.55 21.46
C GLN A 96 -14.22 1.74 22.58
N TYR A 97 -15.55 1.67 22.57
CA TYR A 97 -16.36 0.95 23.54
C TYR A 97 -16.79 -0.42 23.01
N ARG A 98 -15.81 -1.32 22.84
CA ARG A 98 -16.01 -2.72 22.43
C ARG A 98 -16.68 -2.88 21.06
N GLY A 99 -16.34 -2.01 20.11
CA GLY A 99 -16.80 -2.11 18.73
C GLY A 99 -18.20 -1.58 18.49
N VAL A 100 -18.75 -0.75 19.39
CA VAL A 100 -20.02 -0.05 19.11
C VAL A 100 -19.83 0.86 17.90
N GLY A 101 -20.63 0.64 16.86
CA GLY A 101 -20.48 1.34 15.59
C GLY A 101 -21.77 1.97 15.08
N GLN A 102 -21.70 2.45 13.84
CA GLN A 102 -22.85 2.99 13.11
C GLN A 102 -24.02 2.01 13.07
N GLY A 103 -25.23 2.56 13.09
CA GLY A 103 -26.45 1.79 13.02
C GLY A 103 -27.08 1.79 11.62
N SER A 104 -28.26 1.18 11.55
CA SER A 104 -29.15 1.24 10.40
C SER A 104 -30.55 1.66 10.82
N VAL A 105 -31.24 2.44 9.99
CA VAL A 105 -32.69 2.65 10.16
C VAL A 105 -33.42 1.62 9.30
N VAL A 106 -33.94 0.57 9.92
CA VAL A 106 -34.51 -0.60 9.20
C VAL A 106 -36.03 -0.53 9.04
N TYR A 107 -36.69 0.33 9.83
CA TYR A 107 -38.14 0.52 9.77
C TYR A 107 -38.53 1.86 10.36
N SER A 108 -39.63 2.43 9.85
CA SER A 108 -40.20 3.68 10.35
C SER A 108 -41.69 3.73 10.07
N GLU A 109 -42.50 4.12 11.05
CA GLU A 109 -43.94 4.23 10.89
C GLU A 109 -44.55 5.43 11.63
N ILE A 110 -45.70 5.89 11.12
CA ILE A 110 -46.66 6.64 11.93
C ILE A 110 -47.63 5.62 12.54
N PHE A 111 -47.75 5.61 13.86
CA PHE A 111 -48.73 4.79 14.55
C PHE A 111 -49.83 5.64 15.18
N ASP A 112 -50.96 5.78 14.46
CA ASP A 112 -52.12 6.57 14.87
C ASP A 112 -53.29 5.75 15.46
N GLY A 113 -53.10 4.44 15.66
CA GLY A 113 -54.11 3.56 16.26
C GLY A 113 -54.39 3.86 17.73
N THR A 114 -53.45 4.49 18.43
CA THR A 114 -53.63 5.12 19.74
C THR A 114 -52.85 6.43 19.77
N SER A 115 -53.23 7.35 20.65
CA SER A 115 -52.46 8.58 20.90
C SER A 115 -52.03 8.62 22.37
N PRO A 116 -50.79 9.04 22.66
CA PRO A 116 -50.36 9.24 24.04
C PRO A 116 -51.16 10.36 24.71
N SER A 117 -51.51 10.18 25.97
CA SER A 117 -52.03 11.27 26.82
C SER A 117 -50.88 12.11 27.35
N ASN A 118 -51.12 13.40 27.62
CA ASN A 118 -50.16 14.19 28.39
C ASN A 118 -49.98 13.58 29.80
N GLY A 119 -48.75 13.32 30.19
CA GLY A 119 -48.41 12.49 31.34
C GLY A 119 -48.43 10.98 31.08
N TYR A 120 -48.14 10.54 29.84
CA TYR A 120 -47.98 9.11 29.53
C TYR A 120 -46.80 8.52 30.31
N THR A 121 -46.83 7.21 30.54
CA THR A 121 -45.81 6.50 31.33
C THR A 121 -45.00 5.53 30.47
N ASP A 122 -43.86 5.07 30.98
CA ASP A 122 -43.05 3.99 30.36
C ASP A 122 -43.89 2.73 30.10
N ALA A 123 -44.80 2.41 31.02
CA ALA A 123 -45.72 1.29 30.88
C ALA A 123 -46.66 1.45 29.67
N ASP A 124 -47.07 2.67 29.35
CA ASP A 124 -47.88 2.96 28.17
C ASP A 124 -47.08 2.78 26.87
N VAL A 125 -45.80 3.20 26.85
CA VAL A 125 -44.90 2.99 25.71
C VAL A 125 -44.67 1.50 25.47
N VAL A 126 -44.34 0.74 26.52
CA VAL A 126 -44.15 -0.72 26.42
C VAL A 126 -45.42 -1.43 26.01
N ALA A 127 -46.59 -1.02 26.52
CA ALA A 127 -47.87 -1.58 26.11
C ALA A 127 -48.16 -1.30 24.63
N MET A 128 -47.86 -0.08 24.16
CA MET A 128 -47.97 0.30 22.75
C MET A 128 -47.08 -0.57 21.87
N LEU A 129 -45.78 -0.65 22.17
CA LEU A 129 -44.81 -1.43 21.39
C LEU A 129 -45.17 -2.92 21.36
N LYS A 130 -45.54 -3.53 22.49
CA LYS A 130 -46.00 -4.92 22.54
C LYS A 130 -47.28 -5.14 21.73
N GLY A 131 -48.19 -4.17 21.76
CA GLY A 131 -49.37 -4.14 20.90
C GLY A 131 -48.99 -4.12 19.42
N ARG A 132 -47.98 -3.33 19.02
CA ARG A 132 -47.47 -3.31 17.65
C ARG A 132 -46.80 -4.64 17.27
N PHE A 133 -45.95 -5.22 18.11
CA PHE A 133 -45.29 -6.51 17.84
C PHE A 133 -46.27 -7.65 17.60
N ALA A 134 -47.44 -7.61 18.24
CA ALA A 134 -48.48 -8.62 18.08
C ALA A 134 -49.33 -8.43 16.81
N ASN A 135 -49.50 -7.19 16.35
CA ASN A 135 -50.52 -6.84 15.35
C ASN A 135 -49.99 -6.24 14.04
N ASN A 136 -48.71 -5.83 13.98
CA ASN A 136 -48.08 -5.32 12.77
C ASN A 136 -47.03 -6.32 12.27
N THR A 137 -47.30 -6.99 11.15
CA THR A 137 -46.37 -7.96 10.55
C THR A 137 -45.17 -7.30 9.87
N SER A 138 -45.24 -6.00 9.56
CA SER A 138 -44.19 -5.28 8.85
C SER A 138 -43.14 -4.68 9.79
N MET A 139 -43.50 -4.37 11.04
CA MET A 139 -42.55 -3.83 12.01
C MET A 139 -41.67 -4.98 12.55
N PRO A 140 -40.32 -4.89 12.43
CA PRO A 140 -39.43 -5.86 13.02
C PRO A 140 -39.64 -5.97 14.54
N LYS A 141 -39.91 -7.17 15.04
CA LYS A 141 -40.16 -7.48 16.48
C LYS A 141 -38.87 -7.86 17.22
N PRO A 142 -38.76 -7.80 18.55
CA PRO A 142 -37.58 -8.29 19.25
C PRO A 142 -37.21 -9.73 18.85
N ALA A 143 -35.92 -9.97 18.53
CA ALA A 143 -35.42 -11.25 18.04
C ALA A 143 -34.00 -11.51 18.54
N SER A 144 -33.69 -12.77 18.86
CA SER A 144 -32.34 -13.17 19.27
C SER A 144 -31.33 -12.91 18.14
N GLY A 145 -30.16 -12.37 18.48
CA GLY A 145 -29.10 -12.03 17.53
C GLY A 145 -29.26 -10.67 16.85
N HIS A 146 -30.32 -9.90 17.18
CA HIS A 146 -30.52 -8.55 16.67
C HIS A 146 -30.49 -7.51 17.80
N ASN A 147 -29.79 -6.40 17.59
CA ASN A 147 -29.71 -5.29 18.52
C ASN A 147 -30.73 -4.20 18.13
N ARG A 148 -32.01 -4.47 18.40
CA ARG A 148 -33.12 -3.58 18.02
C ARG A 148 -33.34 -2.46 19.04
N PHE A 149 -33.37 -1.22 18.54
CA PHE A 149 -33.65 -0.01 19.30
C PHE A 149 -34.90 0.68 18.75
N TYR A 150 -35.97 0.74 19.55
CA TYR A 150 -37.24 1.35 19.19
C TYR A 150 -37.30 2.80 19.69
N ALA A 151 -37.15 3.77 18.80
CA ALA A 151 -37.25 5.18 19.15
C ALA A 151 -38.68 5.70 18.92
N VAL A 152 -39.34 6.06 20.01
CA VAL A 152 -40.74 6.50 20.02
C VAL A 152 -40.80 8.02 20.16
N ILE A 153 -41.25 8.70 19.11
CA ILE A 153 -41.33 10.17 19.09
C ILE A 153 -42.78 10.60 19.39
N ALA A 154 -42.95 11.32 20.51
CA ALA A 154 -44.26 11.77 20.98
C ALA A 154 -44.80 12.97 20.16
N PRO A 155 -46.12 13.25 20.19
CA PRO A 155 -46.70 14.46 19.62
C PRO A 155 -46.18 15.75 20.28
N GLN A 156 -46.18 16.85 19.53
CA GLN A 156 -45.82 18.15 20.11
C GLN A 156 -46.79 18.52 21.25
N GLY A 157 -46.24 18.93 22.40
CA GLY A 157 -47.02 19.36 23.57
C GLY A 157 -47.62 18.22 24.40
N VAL A 158 -47.23 16.96 24.11
CA VAL A 158 -47.51 15.80 24.93
C VAL A 158 -46.20 15.36 25.58
N ALA A 159 -46.14 15.39 26.91
CA ALA A 159 -44.96 15.04 27.68
C ALA A 159 -45.16 13.78 28.52
N ASN A 160 -44.07 13.09 28.87
CA ASN A 160 -44.11 11.97 29.80
C ASN A 160 -44.46 12.45 31.22
N SER A 161 -44.95 11.54 32.06
CA SER A 161 -45.14 11.75 33.50
C SER A 161 -43.84 12.09 34.25
N LEU A 162 -42.68 11.69 33.72
CA LEU A 162 -41.35 11.99 34.25
C LEU A 162 -40.86 13.36 33.75
N SER A 163 -41.40 14.44 34.32
CA SER A 163 -41.17 15.81 33.83
C SER A 163 -39.73 16.33 33.96
N GLN A 164 -38.84 15.59 34.63
CA GLN A 164 -37.42 15.93 34.73
C GLN A 164 -36.60 15.50 33.51
N PHE A 165 -37.17 14.69 32.61
CA PHE A 165 -36.49 14.16 31.44
C PHE A 165 -37.23 14.58 30.16
N ALA A 166 -36.48 14.84 29.09
CA ALA A 166 -37.04 15.06 27.76
C ALA A 166 -37.07 13.76 26.92
N GLY A 167 -36.34 12.75 27.37
CA GLY A 167 -36.32 11.40 26.83
C GLY A 167 -35.79 10.43 27.87
N GLN A 168 -35.94 9.14 27.61
CA GLN A 168 -35.29 8.10 28.40
C GLN A 168 -35.22 6.80 27.61
N HIS A 169 -34.07 6.13 27.64
CA HIS A 169 -33.88 4.77 27.14
C HIS A 169 -34.04 3.71 28.24
N GLN A 170 -34.62 2.56 27.88
CA GLN A 170 -34.88 1.44 28.78
C GLN A 170 -34.90 0.11 28.01
N SER A 171 -34.90 -1.01 28.76
CA SER A 171 -35.06 -2.35 28.21
C SER A 171 -36.51 -2.85 28.26
N LEU A 172 -36.87 -3.76 27.34
CA LEU A 172 -38.11 -4.51 27.39
C LEU A 172 -37.90 -5.96 26.95
N THR A 173 -38.73 -6.88 27.46
CA THR A 173 -38.75 -8.28 26.99
C THR A 173 -40.04 -8.60 26.25
N TYR A 174 -39.91 -9.25 25.09
CA TYR A 174 -41.01 -9.79 24.30
C TYR A 174 -40.67 -11.20 23.80
N ASN A 175 -41.51 -12.18 24.12
CA ASN A 175 -41.34 -13.59 23.73
C ASN A 175 -39.93 -14.16 24.03
N GLY A 176 -39.33 -13.77 25.14
CA GLY A 176 -38.00 -14.23 25.58
C GLY A 176 -36.81 -13.53 24.92
N ALA A 177 -37.05 -12.59 24.00
CA ALA A 177 -36.01 -11.70 23.48
C ALA A 177 -36.07 -10.34 24.19
N THR A 178 -34.90 -9.83 24.59
CA THR A 178 -34.74 -8.46 25.08
C THR A 178 -34.53 -7.51 23.90
N ALA A 179 -35.19 -6.37 23.95
CA ALA A 179 -34.94 -5.23 23.07
C ALA A 179 -34.87 -3.95 23.89
N TYR A 180 -34.48 -2.87 23.23
CA TYR A 180 -34.26 -1.57 23.86
C TYR A 180 -35.17 -0.54 23.20
N TYR A 181 -35.64 0.42 23.96
CA TYR A 181 -36.49 1.47 23.44
C TYR A 181 -36.13 2.79 24.11
N ALA A 182 -36.42 3.89 23.43
CA ALA A 182 -36.43 5.20 24.04
C ALA A 182 -37.72 5.91 23.66
N TRP A 183 -38.23 6.74 24.57
CA TRP A 183 -39.24 7.74 24.24
C TRP A 183 -38.57 9.12 24.21
N VAL A 184 -39.05 9.98 23.30
CA VAL A 184 -38.54 11.35 23.13
C VAL A 184 -39.72 12.31 23.04
N ASP A 185 -39.77 13.26 23.96
CA ASP A 185 -40.75 14.32 23.96
C ASP A 185 -40.47 15.33 22.84
N ASN A 186 -41.54 15.73 22.13
CA ASN A 186 -41.41 16.60 20.98
C ASN A 186 -41.70 18.06 21.37
N THR A 187 -40.64 18.88 21.35
CA THR A 187 -40.74 20.33 21.57
C THR A 187 -41.22 21.10 20.33
N GLY A 188 -41.31 20.46 19.17
CA GLY A 188 -41.68 21.06 17.88
C GLY A 188 -40.53 21.81 17.22
N SER A 189 -39.29 21.39 17.49
CA SER A 189 -38.08 21.94 16.90
C SER A 189 -37.13 20.83 16.45
N LEU A 190 -36.32 21.12 15.44
CA LEU A 190 -35.14 20.33 15.05
C LEU A 190 -33.87 20.85 15.74
N THR A 191 -33.91 22.04 16.33
CA THR A 191 -32.74 22.70 16.94
C THR A 191 -33.00 23.17 18.36
N GLY A 192 -31.94 23.32 19.13
CA GLY A 192 -31.99 23.71 20.54
C GLY A 192 -31.74 22.54 21.49
N HIS A 193 -31.59 22.87 22.77
CA HIS A 193 -31.15 21.91 23.81
C HIS A 193 -32.12 20.72 23.98
N ASP A 194 -33.42 20.99 24.00
CA ASP A 194 -34.47 19.97 24.21
C ASP A 194 -35.15 19.56 22.88
N CYS A 195 -34.48 19.71 21.73
CA CYS A 195 -35.07 19.29 20.46
C CYS A 195 -35.04 17.76 20.32
N VAL A 196 -35.93 17.23 19.48
CA VAL A 196 -36.08 15.77 19.29
C VAL A 196 -34.78 15.12 18.86
N THR A 197 -33.99 15.73 17.97
CA THR A 197 -32.76 15.13 17.43
C THR A 197 -31.63 15.07 18.46
N LYS A 198 -31.49 16.10 19.32
CA LYS A 198 -30.50 16.14 20.41
C LYS A 198 -30.83 15.07 21.45
N VAL A 199 -32.08 15.04 21.90
CA VAL A 199 -32.55 14.06 22.88
C VAL A 199 -32.46 12.66 22.30
N PHE A 200 -32.91 12.43 21.07
CA PHE A 200 -32.73 11.14 20.40
C PHE A 200 -31.26 10.71 20.34
N SER A 201 -30.35 11.60 19.96
CA SER A 201 -28.93 11.27 19.85
C SER A 201 -28.32 10.91 21.21
N HIS A 202 -28.73 11.60 22.28
CA HIS A 202 -28.37 11.30 23.66
C HIS A 202 -28.83 9.89 24.06
N GLU A 203 -30.13 9.62 23.94
CA GLU A 203 -30.70 8.32 24.32
C GLU A 203 -30.12 7.18 23.49
N LEU A 204 -29.79 7.45 22.22
CA LEU A 204 -29.15 6.47 21.36
C LEU A 204 -27.77 6.11 21.89
N VAL A 205 -26.86 7.07 22.06
CA VAL A 205 -25.46 6.75 22.43
C VAL A 205 -25.35 6.05 23.79
N GLU A 206 -26.24 6.39 24.72
CA GLU A 206 -26.33 5.71 26.02
C GLU A 206 -26.90 4.31 25.89
N ALA A 207 -28.00 4.13 25.14
CA ALA A 207 -28.52 2.80 24.88
C ALA A 207 -27.51 1.90 24.16
N LEU A 208 -26.61 2.45 23.34
CA LEU A 208 -25.58 1.66 22.66
C LEU A 208 -24.45 1.22 23.61
N THR A 209 -24.09 2.08 24.56
CA THR A 209 -22.94 1.86 25.45
C THR A 209 -23.32 1.28 26.80
N ASN A 210 -24.55 1.47 27.25
CA ASN A 210 -25.12 0.97 28.50
C ASN A 210 -26.63 0.61 28.38
N PRO A 211 -27.01 -0.29 27.45
CA PRO A 211 -28.41 -0.64 27.14
C PRO A 211 -29.28 -1.08 28.33
N ASP A 212 -28.66 -1.67 29.36
CA ASP A 212 -29.33 -2.27 30.50
C ASP A 212 -29.37 -1.32 31.72
N VAL A 213 -29.53 -0.01 31.47
CA VAL A 213 -29.54 1.08 32.48
C VAL A 213 -30.57 0.84 33.59
N ASP A 214 -31.73 0.28 33.25
CA ASP A 214 -32.85 0.06 34.16
C ASP A 214 -32.73 -1.23 34.97
N THR A 215 -31.73 -2.07 34.68
CA THR A 215 -31.57 -3.38 35.32
C THR A 215 -30.21 -3.55 36.00
N SER A 216 -29.12 -3.58 35.23
CA SER A 216 -27.78 -3.89 35.76
C SER A 216 -26.84 -2.70 35.80
N ASN A 217 -27.01 -1.71 34.92
CA ASN A 217 -26.19 -0.51 34.82
C ASN A 217 -24.67 -0.80 35.03
N ASN A 218 -24.16 -1.73 34.22
CA ASN A 218 -22.86 -2.36 34.42
C ASN A 218 -22.03 -2.42 33.14
N SER A 219 -22.24 -1.49 32.21
CA SER A 219 -21.46 -1.41 30.98
C SER A 219 -20.42 -0.28 31.06
N ILE A 220 -20.43 0.67 30.12
CA ILE A 220 -19.50 1.79 30.04
C ILE A 220 -20.03 2.95 30.87
N LEU A 221 -19.24 3.39 31.86
CA LEU A 221 -19.64 4.44 32.78
C LEU A 221 -18.51 5.42 33.07
N VAL A 222 -18.85 6.66 33.35
CA VAL A 222 -17.93 7.76 33.61
C VAL A 222 -17.95 8.15 35.09
N GLN A 223 -16.77 8.48 35.60
CA GLN A 223 -16.57 8.98 36.96
C GLN A 223 -15.98 10.39 36.87
N GLY A 224 -16.31 11.26 37.81
CA GLY A 224 -15.82 12.64 37.75
C GLY A 224 -15.98 13.44 39.03
N THR A 225 -15.66 14.73 38.94
CA THR A 225 -15.79 15.69 40.03
C THR A 225 -16.26 17.04 39.49
N MET A 226 -17.37 17.51 40.03
CA MET A 226 -17.93 18.84 39.77
C MET A 226 -16.99 19.95 40.28
N SER A 227 -17.10 21.16 39.74
CA SER A 227 -16.31 22.33 40.17
C SER A 227 -16.46 22.69 41.65
N ASN A 228 -17.58 22.29 42.27
CA ASN A 228 -17.84 22.47 43.70
C ASN A 228 -17.27 21.34 44.58
N GLY A 229 -16.53 20.39 44.01
CA GLY A 229 -15.93 19.25 44.70
C GLY A 229 -16.84 18.03 44.88
N THR A 230 -18.07 18.06 44.36
CA THR A 230 -19.00 16.91 44.42
C THR A 230 -18.53 15.81 43.47
N THR A 231 -18.43 14.58 43.96
CA THR A 231 -18.10 13.41 43.13
C THR A 231 -19.30 13.01 42.28
N VAL A 232 -19.07 12.81 40.99
CA VAL A 232 -19.99 12.19 40.04
C VAL A 232 -19.59 10.74 39.90
N THR A 233 -20.56 9.82 40.01
CA THR A 233 -20.27 8.38 39.91
C THR A 233 -21.25 7.64 39.03
N ASN A 234 -20.72 6.76 38.19
CA ASN A 234 -21.50 5.92 37.27
C ASN A 234 -22.41 6.72 36.35
N ASP A 235 -21.89 7.82 35.82
CA ASP A 235 -22.59 8.62 34.82
C ASP A 235 -22.54 7.92 33.46
N GLU A 236 -23.54 8.14 32.62
CA GLU A 236 -23.52 7.67 31.24
C GLU A 236 -22.72 8.64 30.36
N ILE A 237 -22.27 8.17 29.19
CA ILE A 237 -21.39 8.97 28.33
C ILE A 237 -22.13 10.16 27.68
N GLY A 238 -23.45 10.08 27.56
CA GLY A 238 -24.30 11.17 27.09
C GLY A 238 -24.53 12.20 28.19
N ASP A 239 -24.80 11.75 29.42
CA ASP A 239 -24.95 12.58 30.62
C ASP A 239 -23.70 13.42 30.91
N THR A 240 -22.51 12.85 30.73
CA THR A 240 -21.23 13.55 30.90
C THR A 240 -21.12 14.81 30.01
N CYS A 241 -21.84 14.82 28.89
CA CYS A 241 -21.81 15.86 27.85
C CYS A 241 -23.19 16.47 27.59
N ASN A 242 -24.09 16.42 28.58
CA ASN A 242 -25.51 16.70 28.38
C ASN A 242 -25.77 18.13 27.88
N ASN A 243 -25.00 19.12 28.33
CA ASN A 243 -25.15 20.50 27.88
C ASN A 243 -24.41 20.82 26.57
N GLU A 244 -23.65 19.86 26.03
CA GLU A 244 -22.75 20.08 24.90
C GLU A 244 -23.32 19.50 23.61
N PHE A 245 -23.79 20.39 22.72
CA PHE A 245 -24.41 20.04 21.45
C PHE A 245 -24.09 21.07 20.38
N ALA A 246 -24.20 20.68 19.11
CA ALA A 246 -24.07 21.60 17.98
C ALA A 246 -25.27 21.51 17.05
N THR A 247 -25.55 22.62 16.37
CA THR A 247 -26.47 22.62 15.23
C THR A 247 -25.68 22.36 13.96
N VAL A 248 -25.94 21.23 13.33
CA VAL A 248 -25.18 20.70 12.19
C VAL A 248 -26.14 20.22 11.10
N ASP A 249 -25.62 20.04 9.89
CA ASP A 249 -26.37 19.40 8.82
C ASP A 249 -26.29 17.88 8.96
N MET A 250 -27.45 17.22 9.08
CA MET A 250 -27.57 15.77 9.07
C MET A 250 -28.49 15.38 7.92
N ASN A 251 -27.91 14.83 6.84
CA ASN A 251 -28.67 14.36 5.67
C ASN A 251 -29.52 15.48 5.05
N GLY A 252 -28.96 16.68 4.90
CA GLY A 252 -29.63 17.86 4.34
C GLY A 252 -30.60 18.56 5.29
N ILE A 253 -30.66 18.12 6.56
CA ILE A 253 -31.49 18.72 7.61
C ILE A 253 -30.60 19.36 8.67
N THR A 254 -30.73 20.68 8.81
CA THR A 254 -30.12 21.40 9.93
C THR A 254 -30.82 21.05 11.24
N CYS A 255 -30.14 20.35 12.13
CA CYS A 255 -30.66 19.90 13.42
C CYS A 255 -29.59 19.96 14.52
N SER A 256 -30.02 20.00 15.78
CA SER A 256 -29.10 19.90 16.92
C SER A 256 -28.84 18.43 17.29
N VAL A 257 -27.58 18.09 17.50
CA VAL A 257 -27.10 16.76 17.86
C VAL A 257 -26.18 16.89 19.07
N GLN A 258 -26.32 16.00 20.04
CA GLN A 258 -25.52 16.06 21.27
C GLN A 258 -24.14 15.45 21.05
N SER A 259 -23.10 16.02 21.65
CA SER A 259 -21.81 15.35 21.81
C SER A 259 -21.89 14.23 22.88
N TYR A 260 -20.88 13.36 22.92
CA TYR A 260 -20.74 12.32 23.93
C TYR A 260 -19.29 12.14 24.38
N TRP A 261 -19.08 11.56 25.57
CA TRP A 261 -17.75 11.40 26.13
C TRP A 261 -16.92 10.38 25.35
N SER A 262 -15.75 10.81 24.89
CA SER A 262 -14.74 9.95 24.28
C SER A 262 -13.58 9.78 25.25
N LYS A 263 -13.40 8.56 25.77
CA LYS A 263 -12.22 8.21 26.58
C LYS A 263 -10.93 8.34 25.77
N ALA A 264 -10.96 8.00 24.48
CA ALA A 264 -9.80 8.05 23.60
C ALA A 264 -9.32 9.49 23.35
N ALA A 265 -10.25 10.43 23.20
CA ALA A 265 -9.94 11.85 23.00
C ALA A 265 -9.92 12.67 24.30
N ASP A 266 -10.19 12.03 25.44
CA ASP A 266 -10.32 12.64 26.78
C ASP A 266 -11.21 13.91 26.80
N THR A 267 -12.28 13.91 25.99
CA THR A 267 -13.14 15.08 25.79
C THR A 267 -14.53 14.67 25.26
N CYS A 268 -15.49 15.59 25.27
CA CYS A 268 -16.79 15.38 24.62
C CYS A 268 -16.65 15.61 23.11
N VAL A 269 -17.09 14.66 22.29
CA VAL A 269 -16.94 14.71 20.83
C VAL A 269 -18.29 14.64 20.11
N LEU A 270 -18.40 15.32 18.99
CA LEU A 270 -19.49 15.19 18.03
C LEU A 270 -18.89 14.90 16.66
N PRO A 271 -18.85 13.64 16.24
CA PRO A 271 -18.25 13.27 14.98
C PRO A 271 -19.07 13.67 13.75
N LEU A 272 -18.40 14.28 12.77
CA LEU A 272 -19.00 14.78 11.52
C LEU A 272 -18.34 14.24 10.25
N GLY A 273 -17.36 13.34 10.42
CA GLY A 273 -16.53 12.83 9.34
C GLY A 273 -15.33 13.73 9.09
N SER A 274 -14.32 13.19 8.44
CA SER A 274 -13.07 13.90 8.17
C SER A 274 -12.74 13.89 6.69
N VAL A 275 -11.90 14.84 6.31
CA VAL A 275 -11.20 14.80 5.04
C VAL A 275 -9.75 15.18 5.28
N ASP A 276 -8.84 14.39 4.72
CA ASP A 276 -7.40 14.63 4.81
C ASP A 276 -6.77 14.54 3.43
N PHE A 277 -5.68 15.31 3.24
CA PHE A 277 -4.84 15.12 2.07
C PHE A 277 -4.07 13.81 2.19
N TRP A 278 -4.04 13.08 1.09
CA TRP A 278 -3.02 12.09 0.84
C TRP A 278 -2.29 12.50 -0.44
N VAL A 279 -1.04 12.92 -0.28
CA VAL A 279 -0.25 13.47 -1.38
C VAL A 279 0.78 12.45 -1.86
N ASP A 280 0.71 12.16 -3.16
CA ASP A 280 1.59 11.25 -3.89
C ASP A 280 2.84 12.02 -4.35
N LYS A 281 2.65 13.15 -5.04
CA LYS A 281 3.72 14.06 -5.44
C LYS A 281 3.47 15.50 -4.98
N ASP A 282 4.24 15.95 -3.99
CA ASP A 282 4.18 17.31 -3.43
C ASP A 282 5.30 18.25 -3.91
N THR A 283 6.37 17.73 -4.52
CA THR A 283 7.49 18.55 -5.01
C THR A 283 7.56 18.53 -6.54
N PHE A 284 7.73 19.71 -7.14
CA PHE A 284 7.87 19.90 -8.59
C PHE A 284 9.13 20.70 -8.91
N GLY A 285 9.95 20.17 -9.82
CA GLY A 285 11.09 20.88 -10.38
C GLY A 285 10.67 21.79 -11.54
N ARG A 286 11.29 22.97 -11.68
CA ARG A 286 10.99 23.88 -12.81
C ARG A 286 11.19 23.19 -14.16
N ASP A 287 12.30 22.47 -14.30
CA ASP A 287 12.71 21.86 -15.57
C ASP A 287 11.91 20.57 -15.85
N GLU A 288 11.54 19.82 -14.80
CA GLU A 288 10.55 18.75 -14.84
C GLU A 288 9.19 19.26 -15.36
N VAL A 289 8.64 20.33 -14.76
CA VAL A 289 7.35 20.91 -15.19
C VAL A 289 7.41 21.44 -16.62
N ALA A 290 8.53 22.02 -17.04
CA ALA A 290 8.71 22.42 -18.44
C ALA A 290 8.66 21.21 -19.40
N ASP A 291 9.24 20.07 -19.01
CA ASP A 291 9.16 18.81 -19.77
C ASP A 291 7.72 18.28 -19.81
N LEU A 292 7.01 18.30 -18.69
CA LEU A 292 5.61 17.87 -18.61
C LEU A 292 4.71 18.69 -19.54
N ILE A 293 4.90 20.02 -19.58
CA ILE A 293 4.17 20.91 -20.50
C ILE A 293 4.46 20.54 -21.95
N ALA A 294 5.73 20.30 -22.29
CA ALA A 294 6.15 20.02 -23.66
C ALA A 294 5.73 18.62 -24.15
N ALA A 295 5.78 17.61 -23.28
CA ALA A 295 5.56 16.21 -23.64
C ALA A 295 4.12 15.73 -23.42
N SER A 296 3.45 16.22 -22.37
CA SER A 296 2.19 15.66 -21.85
C SER A 296 1.13 16.72 -21.57
N GLY A 297 1.29 17.94 -22.08
CA GLY A 297 0.33 19.04 -21.85
C GLY A 297 0.31 19.59 -20.42
N GLY A 298 1.29 19.21 -19.59
CA GLY A 298 1.47 19.71 -18.22
C GLY A 298 0.62 19.03 -17.17
N THR A 299 -0.14 17.99 -17.52
CA THR A 299 -1.01 17.28 -16.59
C THR A 299 -0.26 16.21 -15.80
N VAL A 300 -0.44 16.23 -14.48
CA VAL A 300 -0.03 15.21 -13.53
C VAL A 300 -1.31 14.56 -12.99
N PRO A 301 -1.69 13.39 -13.53
CA PRO A 301 -2.93 12.73 -13.11
C PRO A 301 -2.76 12.12 -11.72
N ASN A 302 -3.84 12.06 -10.94
CA ASN A 302 -3.85 11.54 -9.57
C ASN A 302 -2.72 12.12 -8.70
N ALA A 303 -2.47 13.43 -8.82
CA ALA A 303 -1.35 14.08 -8.12
C ALA A 303 -1.51 14.03 -6.59
N PHE A 304 -2.76 14.07 -6.12
CA PHE A 304 -3.12 13.87 -4.73
C PHE A 304 -4.56 13.38 -4.62
N TRP A 305 -4.89 12.89 -3.43
CA TRP A 305 -6.20 12.41 -3.05
C TRP A 305 -6.73 13.23 -1.89
N LEU A 306 -8.04 13.48 -1.89
CA LEU A 306 -8.76 13.82 -0.68
C LEU A 306 -9.41 12.55 -0.13
N VAL A 307 -8.98 12.15 1.06
CA VAL A 307 -9.42 10.92 1.72
C VAL A 307 -10.52 11.28 2.70
N VAL A 308 -11.73 10.83 2.42
CA VAL A 308 -12.92 11.03 3.24
C VAL A 308 -13.12 9.82 4.13
N GLU A 309 -13.26 10.03 5.43
CA GLU A 309 -13.52 8.99 6.43
C GLU A 309 -14.79 9.27 7.23
N GLY A 310 -15.38 8.24 7.83
CA GLY A 310 -16.64 8.31 8.59
C GLY A 310 -17.91 8.00 7.78
N PHE A 311 -17.76 7.68 6.48
CA PHE A 311 -18.87 7.36 5.59
C PHE A 311 -18.69 5.97 4.95
N SER A 312 -19.80 5.26 4.76
CA SER A 312 -19.88 4.09 3.87
C SER A 312 -20.12 4.52 2.42
N GLN A 313 -19.93 3.63 1.44
CA GLN A 313 -20.26 3.92 0.04
C GLN A 313 -21.73 4.35 -0.12
N THR A 314 -22.65 3.65 0.54
CA THR A 314 -24.09 3.97 0.52
C THR A 314 -24.35 5.37 1.07
N THR A 315 -23.74 5.71 2.20
CA THR A 315 -23.97 7.01 2.88
C THR A 315 -23.28 8.17 2.18
N PHE A 316 -22.09 7.93 1.60
CA PHE A 316 -21.39 8.91 0.76
C PHE A 316 -22.28 9.35 -0.41
N GLY A 317 -22.95 8.39 -1.06
CA GLY A 317 -23.92 8.67 -2.11
C GLY A 317 -25.21 9.32 -1.60
N SER A 318 -25.83 8.77 -0.56
CA SER A 318 -27.14 9.25 -0.10
C SER A 318 -27.11 10.63 0.56
N LEU A 319 -25.99 11.00 1.20
CA LEU A 319 -25.78 12.31 1.83
C LEU A 319 -25.15 13.33 0.87
N ASN A 320 -25.00 12.98 -0.41
CA ASN A 320 -24.34 13.79 -1.44
C ASN A 320 -23.01 14.37 -0.95
N VAL A 321 -22.18 13.50 -0.34
CA VAL A 321 -20.85 13.88 0.14
C VAL A 321 -20.00 14.27 -1.06
N SER A 322 -19.26 15.36 -0.93
CA SER A 322 -18.38 15.88 -1.97
C SER A 322 -17.16 16.55 -1.36
N THR A 323 -16.09 16.58 -2.14
CA THR A 323 -14.88 17.35 -1.86
C THR A 323 -14.78 18.49 -2.87
N PRO A 324 -15.18 19.73 -2.52
CA PRO A 324 -15.06 20.87 -3.43
C PRO A 324 -13.63 21.07 -3.93
N VAL A 325 -13.46 21.77 -5.06
CA VAL A 325 -12.14 22.01 -5.66
C VAL A 325 -11.22 22.70 -4.64
N PRO A 326 -10.03 22.14 -4.36
CA PRO A 326 -9.07 22.73 -3.45
C PRO A 326 -8.68 24.17 -3.80
N THR A 327 -8.39 24.95 -2.76
CA THR A 327 -8.08 26.39 -2.86
C THR A 327 -6.75 26.68 -2.16
N GLY A 328 -6.40 27.97 -1.99
CA GLY A 328 -5.20 28.37 -1.25
C GLY A 328 -4.06 28.86 -2.16
N PRO A 329 -2.89 29.18 -1.56
CA PRO A 329 -1.75 29.78 -2.26
C PRO A 329 -1.27 28.99 -3.49
N PHE A 330 -1.17 27.66 -3.40
CA PHE A 330 -0.71 26.83 -4.52
C PHE A 330 -1.69 26.86 -5.69
N ALA A 331 -2.99 26.68 -5.41
CA ALA A 331 -4.05 26.75 -6.41
C ALA A 331 -4.18 28.14 -7.06
N SER A 332 -3.63 29.19 -6.43
CA SER A 332 -3.66 30.56 -6.92
C SER A 332 -2.45 30.95 -7.76
N ILE A 333 -1.47 30.05 -7.94
CA ILE A 333 -0.28 30.32 -8.75
C ILE A 333 -0.69 30.44 -10.23
N PRO A 334 -0.30 31.52 -10.94
CA PRO A 334 -0.56 31.63 -12.37
C PRO A 334 -0.02 30.42 -13.15
N GLY A 335 -0.91 29.77 -13.91
CA GLY A 335 -0.58 28.59 -14.70
C GLY A 335 -0.75 27.25 -13.98
N VAL A 336 -1.30 27.23 -12.76
CA VAL A 336 -1.72 26.01 -12.06
C VAL A 336 -3.24 25.88 -12.14
N THR A 337 -3.72 24.70 -12.55
CA THR A 337 -5.15 24.33 -12.51
C THR A 337 -5.31 23.02 -11.74
N ILE A 338 -6.28 22.96 -10.84
CA ILE A 338 -6.64 21.75 -10.09
C ILE A 338 -8.04 21.32 -10.52
N SER A 339 -8.20 20.04 -10.84
CA SER A 339 -9.48 19.46 -11.25
C SER A 339 -9.69 18.08 -10.66
N ALA A 340 -10.92 17.79 -10.24
CA ALA A 340 -11.29 16.42 -9.88
C ALA A 340 -11.20 15.53 -11.13
N ASN A 341 -10.53 14.40 -11.03
CA ASN A 341 -10.40 13.43 -12.13
C ASN A 341 -11.71 12.65 -12.35
N GLY A 342 -12.57 12.58 -11.32
CA GLY A 342 -13.84 11.85 -11.33
C GLY A 342 -13.72 10.40 -10.84
N ALA A 343 -12.50 9.91 -10.61
CA ALA A 343 -12.26 8.65 -9.92
C ALA A 343 -12.56 8.77 -8.42
N ILE A 344 -13.35 7.83 -7.91
CA ILE A 344 -13.63 7.64 -6.48
C ILE A 344 -13.31 6.20 -6.15
N ASP A 345 -12.31 6.01 -5.29
CA ASP A 345 -11.87 4.70 -4.85
C ASP A 345 -12.47 4.39 -3.47
N PHE A 346 -13.29 3.34 -3.43
CA PHE A 346 -13.83 2.78 -2.21
C PHE A 346 -12.89 1.68 -1.70
N GLU A 347 -12.54 1.72 -0.42
CA GLU A 347 -11.68 0.72 0.23
C GLU A 347 -12.15 -0.73 -0.02
N ASN A 348 -13.46 -0.97 0.09
CA ASN A 348 -14.04 -2.31 -0.08
C ASN A 348 -15.43 -2.24 -0.72
N ALA A 349 -15.48 -2.16 -2.05
CA ALA A 349 -16.74 -2.09 -2.80
C ALA A 349 -17.67 -3.31 -2.61
N ALA A 350 -17.16 -4.44 -2.08
CA ALA A 350 -17.99 -5.61 -1.79
C ALA A 350 -18.87 -5.42 -0.53
N HIS A 351 -18.56 -4.44 0.33
CA HIS A 351 -19.26 -4.15 1.58
C HIS A 351 -19.73 -2.68 1.64
N PRO A 352 -20.65 -2.25 0.74
CA PRO A 352 -20.98 -0.83 0.52
C PRO A 352 -21.62 -0.11 1.72
N ASP A 353 -22.13 -0.86 2.70
CA ASP A 353 -22.76 -0.31 3.91
C ASP A 353 -21.79 -0.16 5.09
N GLU A 354 -20.58 -0.72 4.99
CA GLU A 354 -19.51 -0.52 5.98
C GLU A 354 -18.82 0.83 5.76
N GLN A 355 -18.41 1.51 6.83
CA GLN A 355 -17.59 2.72 6.71
C GLN A 355 -16.24 2.37 6.08
N GLN A 356 -15.79 3.23 5.18
CA GLN A 356 -14.61 2.99 4.37
C GLN A 356 -13.79 4.27 4.24
N ARG A 357 -12.51 4.11 3.95
CA ARG A 357 -11.71 5.21 3.39
C ARG A 357 -12.10 5.40 1.94
N ILE A 358 -12.65 6.57 1.64
CA ILE A 358 -13.12 6.94 0.31
C ILE A 358 -12.15 7.97 -0.27
N ARG A 359 -11.45 7.62 -1.34
CA ARG A 359 -10.40 8.48 -1.91
C ARG A 359 -10.92 9.14 -3.17
N VAL A 360 -10.87 10.47 -3.20
CA VAL A 360 -11.27 11.28 -4.37
C VAL A 360 -10.02 11.84 -5.04
N ALA A 361 -9.79 11.46 -6.30
CA ALA A 361 -8.59 11.84 -7.05
C ALA A 361 -8.66 13.26 -7.63
N PHE A 362 -7.53 13.97 -7.55
CA PHE A 362 -7.33 15.25 -8.19
C PHE A 362 -6.11 15.27 -9.10
N ASP A 363 -6.27 15.93 -10.25
CA ASP A 363 -5.20 16.20 -11.19
C ASP A 363 -4.68 17.62 -11.00
N ILE A 364 -3.37 17.80 -11.22
CA ILE A 364 -2.75 19.12 -11.36
C ILE A 364 -2.37 19.31 -12.83
N THR A 365 -2.74 20.44 -13.42
CA THR A 365 -2.29 20.82 -14.77
C THR A 365 -1.51 22.12 -14.73
N PHE A 366 -0.30 22.07 -15.28
CA PHE A 366 0.61 23.20 -15.44
C PHE A 366 0.54 23.77 -16.86
N ASP A 367 0.55 25.09 -17.00
CA ASP A 367 0.80 25.77 -18.28
C ASP A 367 2.05 26.66 -18.22
N ALA A 368 2.48 27.18 -19.36
CA ALA A 368 3.75 27.92 -19.47
C ALA A 368 3.86 29.15 -18.54
N ALA A 369 2.75 29.71 -18.03
CA ALA A 369 2.80 30.84 -17.10
C ALA A 369 3.46 30.47 -15.77
N VAL A 370 3.34 29.20 -15.33
CA VAL A 370 3.90 28.73 -14.06
C VAL A 370 5.42 28.78 -14.03
N LEU A 371 6.09 28.64 -15.19
CA LEU A 371 7.55 28.58 -15.28
C LEU A 371 8.26 29.86 -14.78
N SER A 372 7.51 30.97 -14.69
CA SER A 372 7.97 32.25 -14.14
C SER A 372 7.78 32.39 -12.63
N GLN A 373 7.07 31.44 -12.01
CA GLN A 373 6.72 31.43 -10.60
C GLN A 373 7.67 30.57 -9.76
N PHE A 374 8.46 29.71 -10.40
CA PHE A 374 9.52 28.96 -9.74
C PHE A 374 10.62 29.87 -9.18
N PRO A 375 11.21 29.53 -8.02
CA PRO A 375 12.30 30.31 -7.45
C PRO A 375 13.53 30.28 -8.37
N ALA A 376 14.35 31.33 -8.31
CA ALA A 376 15.60 31.39 -9.08
C ALA A 376 16.70 30.47 -8.52
N SER A 377 16.60 30.09 -7.24
CA SER A 377 17.52 29.18 -6.54
C SER A 377 16.81 28.56 -5.33
N GLY A 378 17.14 27.32 -4.98
CA GLY A 378 16.52 26.62 -3.84
C GLY A 378 15.06 26.23 -4.14
N SER A 379 14.21 26.28 -3.13
CA SER A 379 12.80 25.88 -3.23
C SER A 379 11.87 26.83 -2.47
N GLN A 380 10.58 26.76 -2.78
CA GLN A 380 9.53 27.50 -2.08
C GLN A 380 8.27 26.65 -1.92
N THR A 381 7.69 26.67 -0.72
CA THR A 381 6.50 25.90 -0.37
C THR A 381 5.23 26.77 -0.37
N TYR A 382 4.11 26.19 -0.81
CA TYR A 382 2.80 26.82 -0.91
C TYR A 382 1.73 25.88 -0.33
N ALA A 383 0.82 26.42 0.48
CA ALA A 383 -0.29 25.66 1.01
C ALA A 383 -1.37 25.38 -0.04
N LEU A 384 -2.00 24.21 0.06
CA LEU A 384 -3.21 23.82 -0.65
C LEU A 384 -4.26 23.41 0.38
N ASP A 385 -5.42 24.06 0.34
CA ASP A 385 -6.48 23.94 1.34
C ASP A 385 -7.71 23.22 0.76
N ALA A 386 -8.32 22.34 1.55
CA ALA A 386 -9.53 21.60 1.18
C ALA A 386 -10.49 21.46 2.37
N PHE A 387 -11.73 21.06 2.08
CA PHE A 387 -12.75 20.76 3.09
C PHE A 387 -13.78 19.78 2.54
N LEU A 388 -14.61 19.23 3.43
CA LEU A 388 -15.69 18.31 3.09
C LEU A 388 -17.02 19.06 2.98
N ALA A 389 -17.88 18.66 2.04
CA ALA A 389 -19.24 19.20 1.91
C ALA A 389 -20.30 18.09 1.79
N THR A 390 -21.46 18.31 2.38
CA THR A 390 -22.67 17.48 2.24
C THR A 390 -23.80 18.35 1.69
N ASP A 391 -24.50 17.88 0.66
CA ASP A 391 -25.54 18.67 -0.03
C ASP A 391 -25.09 20.10 -0.44
N GLY A 392 -23.81 20.23 -0.78
CA GLY A 392 -23.19 21.51 -1.14
C GLY A 392 -22.89 22.47 0.03
N SER A 393 -23.20 22.07 1.26
CA SER A 393 -22.88 22.80 2.48
C SER A 393 -21.58 22.28 3.08
N LYS A 394 -20.69 23.17 3.51
CA LYS A 394 -19.45 22.81 4.17
C LYS A 394 -19.73 22.12 5.52
N VAL A 395 -19.09 20.97 5.75
CA VAL A 395 -19.07 20.28 7.04
C VAL A 395 -18.12 21.03 7.98
N ALA A 396 -18.60 21.36 9.18
CA ALA A 396 -17.82 22.11 10.17
C ALA A 396 -16.53 21.36 10.55
N SER A 397 -15.47 22.09 10.88
CA SER A 397 -14.17 21.54 11.33
C SER A 397 -13.42 20.60 10.36
N THR A 398 -13.89 20.46 9.12
CA THR A 398 -13.21 19.62 8.09
C THR A 398 -12.16 20.35 7.27
N ASP A 399 -11.75 21.55 7.68
CA ASP A 399 -10.66 22.27 7.00
C ASP A 399 -9.35 21.50 7.13
N THR A 400 -8.77 21.09 6.01
CA THR A 400 -7.47 20.45 5.93
C THR A 400 -6.55 21.20 4.98
N SER A 401 -5.25 21.05 5.14
CA SER A 401 -4.24 21.71 4.33
C SER A 401 -3.04 20.80 4.12
N THR A 402 -2.38 20.96 2.98
CA THR A 402 -1.09 20.32 2.69
C THR A 402 -0.14 21.32 2.05
N LEU A 403 1.11 20.91 1.84
CA LEU A 403 2.17 21.76 1.34
C LEU A 403 2.73 21.21 0.02
N PHE A 404 2.75 22.05 -1.01
CA PHE A 404 3.40 21.78 -2.29
C PHE A 404 4.65 22.63 -2.45
N GLU A 405 5.73 22.06 -2.97
CA GLU A 405 7.04 22.70 -3.12
C GLU A 405 7.42 22.87 -4.60
N LEU A 406 7.87 24.09 -4.94
CA LEU A 406 8.44 24.40 -6.26
C LEU A 406 9.95 24.60 -6.15
N VAL A 407 10.73 23.89 -6.99
CA VAL A 407 12.20 23.88 -6.97
C VAL A 407 12.78 24.58 -8.21
N ALA A 408 13.85 25.36 -8.03
CA ALA A 408 14.50 26.13 -9.10
C ALA A 408 15.03 25.27 -10.27
N GLY A 409 15.27 25.88 -11.44
CA GLY A 409 15.82 25.21 -12.63
C GLY A 409 17.35 25.30 -12.78
N ALA A 410 17.87 24.79 -13.91
CA ALA A 410 19.26 24.32 -14.12
C ALA A 410 19.60 23.10 -13.26
N ASP A 411 18.64 22.18 -13.22
CA ASP A 411 18.61 21.05 -12.31
C ASP A 411 18.59 19.74 -13.11
N PRO A 412 19.57 18.83 -12.98
CA PRO A 412 19.51 17.51 -13.57
C PRO A 412 18.44 16.63 -12.91
N TYR A 413 17.58 15.99 -13.70
CA TYR A 413 16.43 15.24 -13.18
C TYR A 413 16.21 13.91 -13.89
N VAL A 414 15.36 13.08 -13.29
CA VAL A 414 14.77 11.87 -13.85
C VAL A 414 13.26 12.05 -13.98
N THR A 415 12.66 11.36 -14.94
CA THR A 415 11.21 11.27 -15.09
C THR A 415 10.75 9.89 -14.61
N ASN A 416 9.99 9.87 -13.51
CA ASN A 416 9.47 8.63 -12.93
C ASN A 416 8.12 8.19 -13.51
N ILE A 417 7.45 9.05 -14.26
CA ILE A 417 6.14 8.76 -14.84
C ILE A 417 6.24 8.47 -16.33
N ASP A 418 5.60 7.38 -16.78
CA ASP A 418 5.43 7.04 -18.18
C ASP A 418 3.92 6.92 -18.50
N PRO A 419 3.36 7.83 -19.31
CA PRO A 419 1.93 7.81 -19.65
C PRO A 419 1.49 6.52 -20.34
N SER A 420 2.41 5.82 -21.03
CA SER A 420 2.12 4.53 -21.68
C SER A 420 2.05 3.35 -20.70
N GLN A 421 2.56 3.53 -19.47
CA GLN A 421 2.57 2.53 -18.40
C GLN A 421 1.75 2.98 -17.19
N GLY A 422 0.74 3.82 -17.40
CA GLY A 422 -0.15 4.28 -16.33
C GLY A 422 0.52 5.19 -15.29
N ASN A 423 1.67 5.79 -15.60
CA ASN A 423 2.42 6.71 -14.72
C ASN A 423 2.85 6.10 -13.38
N VAL A 424 3.17 4.81 -13.33
CA VAL A 424 3.65 4.15 -12.11
C VAL A 424 5.08 4.56 -11.76
N PHE A 425 5.23 5.45 -10.78
CA PHE A 425 6.52 6.01 -10.34
C PHE A 425 7.52 4.96 -9.85
N TYR A 426 7.03 3.82 -9.35
CA TYR A 426 7.86 2.73 -8.86
C TYR A 426 8.52 1.89 -9.97
N LEU A 427 8.20 2.18 -11.24
CA LEU A 427 8.86 1.64 -12.43
C LEU A 427 9.40 2.76 -13.32
N SER A 428 10.17 3.68 -12.74
CA SER A 428 10.68 4.89 -13.38
C SER A 428 11.04 4.72 -14.86
N GLN A 429 10.54 5.62 -15.72
CA GLN A 429 10.83 5.63 -17.16
C GLN A 429 12.33 5.76 -17.44
N ASP A 430 13.05 6.43 -16.55
CA ASP A 430 14.45 6.77 -16.71
C ASP A 430 15.40 5.79 -15.99
N LEU A 431 14.90 4.68 -15.44
CA LEU A 431 15.72 3.58 -14.93
C LEU A 431 15.37 2.27 -15.66
N ARG A 432 16.38 1.59 -16.19
CA ARG A 432 16.25 0.35 -16.95
C ARG A 432 17.13 -0.73 -16.32
N VAL A 433 16.57 -1.91 -16.10
CA VAL A 433 17.29 -3.12 -15.71
C VAL A 433 17.15 -4.15 -16.83
N PHE A 434 18.23 -4.87 -17.14
CA PHE A 434 18.19 -5.96 -18.11
C PHE A 434 19.30 -6.99 -17.86
N THR A 435 19.04 -8.22 -18.27
CA THR A 435 20.01 -9.31 -18.33
C THR A 435 20.66 -9.42 -19.72
N ALA A 436 21.98 -9.61 -19.75
CA ALA A 436 22.75 -10.03 -20.91
C ALA A 436 23.23 -11.47 -20.75
N THR A 437 23.15 -12.24 -21.83
CA THR A 437 23.58 -13.64 -21.89
C THR A 437 24.57 -13.81 -23.04
N PRO A 438 25.84 -13.38 -22.89
CA PRO A 438 26.80 -13.24 -24.00
C PRO A 438 27.11 -14.56 -24.72
N GLY A 439 26.97 -15.70 -24.04
CA GLY A 439 27.09 -17.02 -24.67
C GLY A 439 25.98 -17.35 -25.68
N MET A 440 24.82 -16.68 -25.59
CA MET A 440 23.72 -16.79 -26.58
C MET A 440 23.75 -15.62 -27.57
N ASP A 441 23.93 -14.40 -27.07
CA ASP A 441 24.01 -13.18 -27.88
C ASP A 441 25.08 -12.24 -27.32
N ALA A 442 26.19 -12.13 -28.05
CA ALA A 442 27.30 -11.26 -27.68
C ALA A 442 26.97 -9.75 -27.82
N THR A 443 25.86 -9.38 -28.48
CA THR A 443 25.44 -7.97 -28.66
C THR A 443 24.01 -7.76 -28.09
N PRO A 444 23.82 -7.86 -26.77
CA PRO A 444 22.49 -7.88 -26.15
C PRO A 444 21.71 -6.56 -26.29
N VAL A 445 22.40 -5.45 -26.60
CA VAL A 445 21.79 -4.17 -27.00
C VAL A 445 22.04 -3.98 -28.50
N PRO A 446 21.02 -4.11 -29.36
CA PRO A 446 21.15 -3.95 -30.80
C PRO A 446 21.82 -2.63 -31.20
N GLY A 447 22.84 -2.72 -32.05
CA GLY A 447 23.64 -1.57 -32.51
C GLY A 447 24.67 -1.05 -31.50
N GLY A 448 24.65 -1.56 -30.27
CA GLY A 448 25.62 -1.26 -29.21
C GLY A 448 26.92 -2.05 -29.33
N PRO A 449 27.83 -1.89 -28.35
CA PRO A 449 29.06 -2.68 -28.28
C PRO A 449 28.76 -4.16 -28.02
N ALA A 450 29.60 -5.05 -28.54
CA ALA A 450 29.58 -6.47 -28.18
C ALA A 450 30.36 -6.74 -26.89
N PHE A 451 29.97 -7.77 -26.14
CA PHE A 451 30.77 -8.40 -25.09
C PHE A 451 32.08 -8.95 -25.69
N LEU A 452 33.21 -8.63 -25.06
CA LEU A 452 34.52 -9.11 -25.51
C LEU A 452 34.93 -10.43 -24.84
N SER A 453 34.49 -10.64 -23.60
CA SER A 453 34.68 -11.87 -22.84
C SER A 453 33.41 -12.20 -22.04
N ASP A 454 33.09 -13.49 -21.96
CA ASP A 454 32.01 -14.03 -21.14
C ASP A 454 32.56 -14.32 -19.74
N ASP A 455 32.87 -13.25 -19.01
CA ASP A 455 33.32 -13.28 -17.61
C ASP A 455 33.00 -11.94 -16.91
N THR A 456 33.22 -11.89 -15.59
CA THR A 456 33.01 -10.69 -14.76
C THR A 456 33.78 -9.47 -15.26
N ALA A 457 35.02 -9.65 -15.73
CA ALA A 457 35.82 -8.55 -16.26
C ALA A 457 35.24 -8.00 -17.57
N GLY A 458 34.75 -8.89 -18.44
CA GLY A 458 34.06 -8.56 -19.67
C GLY A 458 32.75 -7.83 -19.43
N ALA A 459 32.00 -8.17 -18.38
CA ALA A 459 30.80 -7.44 -17.98
C ALA A 459 31.09 -5.98 -17.56
N TYR A 460 32.16 -5.75 -16.80
CA TYR A 460 32.60 -4.38 -16.46
C TYR A 460 33.10 -3.59 -17.68
N ASP A 461 33.83 -4.22 -18.61
CA ASP A 461 34.22 -3.58 -19.87
C ASP A 461 32.99 -3.21 -20.72
N TYR A 462 32.05 -4.14 -20.82
CA TYR A 462 30.82 -3.98 -21.59
C TYR A 462 30.01 -2.76 -21.13
N VAL A 463 29.70 -2.64 -19.83
CA VAL A 463 28.87 -1.53 -19.33
C VAL A 463 29.54 -0.17 -19.56
N GLN A 464 30.84 -0.04 -19.36
CA GLN A 464 31.57 1.20 -19.61
C GLN A 464 31.54 1.62 -21.09
N ARG A 465 31.71 0.65 -21.99
CA ARG A 465 31.60 0.88 -23.44
C ARG A 465 30.18 1.18 -23.87
N LEU A 466 29.18 0.52 -23.26
CA LEU A 466 27.77 0.76 -23.52
C LEU A 466 27.40 2.20 -23.12
N LEU A 467 27.80 2.65 -21.93
CA LEU A 467 27.56 4.01 -21.47
C LEU A 467 28.26 5.05 -22.35
N THR A 468 29.49 4.78 -22.79
CA THR A 468 30.19 5.64 -23.75
C THR A 468 29.41 5.76 -25.05
N TRP A 469 28.92 4.63 -25.59
CA TRP A 469 28.14 4.59 -26.82
C TRP A 469 26.79 5.29 -26.69
N LEU A 470 26.05 5.04 -25.60
CA LEU A 470 24.74 5.66 -25.34
C LEU A 470 24.86 7.18 -25.29
N ASN A 471 25.84 7.69 -24.54
CA ASN A 471 26.08 9.12 -24.42
C ASN A 471 26.62 9.78 -25.71
N ALA A 472 27.24 9.01 -26.62
CA ALA A 472 27.68 9.53 -27.90
C ALA A 472 26.55 9.55 -28.94
N THR A 473 25.61 8.61 -28.84
CA THR A 473 24.63 8.32 -29.90
C THR A 473 23.23 8.87 -29.57
N TYR A 474 22.85 8.90 -28.30
CA TYR A 474 21.47 9.18 -27.85
C TYR A 474 21.39 10.34 -26.85
N ALA A 475 22.37 11.25 -26.85
CA ALA A 475 22.35 12.42 -25.96
C ALA A 475 21.38 13.53 -26.41
N ASP A 476 20.94 13.52 -27.67
CA ASP A 476 19.98 14.48 -28.22
C ASP A 476 18.53 14.01 -27.98
N PRO A 477 17.74 14.72 -27.14
CA PRO A 477 16.35 14.37 -26.87
C PRO A 477 15.43 14.42 -28.09
N ALA A 478 15.79 15.14 -29.15
CA ALA A 478 15.04 15.15 -30.41
C ALA A 478 15.29 13.90 -31.27
N GLY A 479 16.25 13.05 -30.88
CA GLY A 479 16.61 11.80 -31.53
C GLY A 479 15.71 10.62 -31.15
N THR A 480 16.20 9.41 -31.41
CA THR A 480 15.54 8.17 -30.98
C THR A 480 15.72 7.97 -29.48
N ASP A 481 14.66 7.59 -28.77
CA ASP A 481 14.75 7.19 -27.37
C ASP A 481 15.29 5.75 -27.26
N PRO A 482 16.49 5.53 -26.67
CA PRO A 482 17.04 4.19 -26.59
C PRO A 482 16.31 3.29 -25.58
N PHE A 483 15.58 3.84 -24.61
CA PHE A 483 14.85 3.05 -23.61
C PHE A 483 13.62 2.36 -24.19
N THR A 484 13.10 2.85 -25.32
CA THR A 484 11.96 2.26 -26.02
C THR A 484 12.34 1.59 -27.35
N ALA A 485 13.51 1.93 -27.91
CA ALA A 485 13.91 1.45 -29.24
C ALA A 485 15.04 0.41 -29.28
N VAL A 486 16.00 0.43 -28.34
CA VAL A 486 17.20 -0.43 -28.43
C VAL A 486 17.57 -1.16 -27.14
N LEU A 487 17.37 -0.56 -25.96
CA LEU A 487 17.58 -1.29 -24.72
C LEU A 487 16.49 -2.37 -24.61
N PRO A 488 16.83 -3.59 -24.14
CA PRO A 488 15.87 -4.68 -24.02
C PRO A 488 14.56 -4.25 -23.36
N ASP A 489 13.45 -4.60 -24.00
CA ASP A 489 12.12 -4.28 -23.50
C ASP A 489 11.88 -4.97 -22.15
N GLN A 490 11.07 -4.31 -21.33
CA GLN A 490 10.74 -4.73 -19.98
C GLN A 490 9.63 -5.77 -19.95
N GLY A 491 8.81 -5.92 -21.00
CA GLY A 491 7.71 -6.90 -21.01
C GLY A 491 8.16 -8.32 -20.65
N THR A 492 9.31 -8.76 -21.15
CA THR A 492 9.94 -10.05 -20.80
C THR A 492 11.02 -9.91 -19.72
N ALA A 493 11.76 -8.80 -19.66
CA ALA A 493 12.83 -8.60 -18.68
C ALA A 493 12.33 -8.58 -17.23
N LEU A 494 11.10 -8.10 -16.99
CA LEU A 494 10.46 -8.15 -15.67
C LEU A 494 10.17 -9.59 -15.21
N THR A 495 10.22 -10.61 -16.08
CA THR A 495 10.04 -12.01 -15.68
C THR A 495 11.34 -12.78 -15.42
N SER A 496 12.50 -12.22 -15.80
CA SER A 496 13.78 -12.93 -15.78
C SER A 496 14.87 -12.24 -14.94
N ASP A 497 14.77 -10.93 -14.70
CA ASP A 497 15.77 -10.16 -13.96
C ASP A 497 15.60 -10.38 -12.45
N SER A 498 16.26 -11.42 -11.95
CA SER A 498 16.14 -11.87 -10.57
C SER A 498 17.50 -12.21 -9.99
N SER A 499 17.65 -12.11 -8.67
CA SER A 499 18.86 -12.55 -7.97
C SER A 499 18.97 -14.07 -7.84
N VAL A 500 18.01 -14.81 -8.39
CA VAL A 500 17.95 -16.28 -8.41
C VAL A 500 17.97 -16.88 -9.83
N THR A 501 18.32 -16.07 -10.85
CA THR A 501 18.46 -16.49 -12.25
C THR A 501 19.91 -16.36 -12.77
N PRO A 502 20.88 -17.10 -12.20
CA PRO A 502 22.30 -17.01 -12.56
C PRO A 502 22.62 -17.45 -13.99
N PHE A 503 21.74 -18.23 -14.61
CA PHE A 503 21.95 -18.78 -15.95
C PHE A 503 20.65 -18.89 -16.74
N THR A 504 20.77 -18.91 -18.06
CA THR A 504 19.73 -19.28 -19.01
C THR A 504 20.00 -20.68 -19.52
N VAL A 505 18.95 -21.51 -19.61
CA VAL A 505 19.03 -22.87 -20.16
C VAL A 505 18.33 -22.91 -21.51
N ASP A 506 19.07 -23.28 -22.55
CA ASP A 506 18.51 -23.54 -23.87
C ASP A 506 18.23 -25.03 -24.04
N PHE A 507 16.94 -25.37 -24.17
CA PHE A 507 16.46 -26.73 -24.40
C PHE A 507 16.35 -27.10 -25.90
N SER A 508 16.73 -26.21 -26.81
CA SER A 508 16.66 -26.46 -28.26
C SER A 508 17.63 -27.56 -28.73
N GLY A 509 18.73 -27.75 -28.00
CA GLY A 509 19.77 -28.76 -28.29
C GLY A 509 19.43 -30.17 -27.80
N PHE A 510 20.13 -31.19 -28.33
CA PHE A 510 20.00 -32.58 -27.86
C PHE A 510 20.36 -32.71 -26.38
N PHE A 511 21.33 -31.91 -25.93
CA PHE A 511 21.65 -31.64 -24.53
C PHE A 511 21.31 -30.17 -24.24
N PRO A 512 20.67 -29.86 -23.10
CA PRO A 512 20.47 -28.48 -22.68
C PRO A 512 21.80 -27.74 -22.58
N GLN A 513 21.87 -26.55 -23.15
CA GLN A 513 23.03 -25.66 -23.02
C GLN A 513 22.77 -24.64 -21.92
N ILE A 514 23.80 -24.34 -21.14
CA ILE A 514 23.72 -23.43 -20.00
C ILE A 514 24.59 -22.22 -20.31
N PHE A 515 24.01 -21.03 -20.18
CA PHE A 515 24.67 -19.77 -20.46
C PHE A 515 24.59 -18.84 -19.26
N THR A 516 25.70 -18.17 -18.95
CA THR A 516 25.78 -17.26 -17.80
C THR A 516 25.00 -15.97 -18.04
N ASN A 517 24.25 -15.53 -17.03
CA ASN A 517 23.51 -14.27 -17.05
C ASN A 517 24.29 -13.17 -16.31
N TYR A 518 24.34 -11.97 -16.90
CA TYR A 518 24.89 -10.75 -16.30
C TYR A 518 23.84 -9.65 -16.27
N GLN A 519 23.61 -9.03 -15.11
CA GLN A 519 22.54 -8.04 -14.94
C GLN A 519 23.10 -6.61 -14.92
N PHE A 520 22.43 -5.68 -15.59
CA PHE A 520 22.85 -4.29 -15.68
C PHE A 520 21.73 -3.34 -15.31
N ALA A 521 22.10 -2.18 -14.79
CA ALA A 521 21.19 -1.06 -14.61
C ALA A 521 21.71 0.17 -15.34
N ILE A 522 20.82 0.88 -16.05
CA ILE A 522 21.12 2.11 -16.78
C ILE A 522 20.10 3.18 -16.37
N ALA A 523 20.59 4.34 -15.95
CA ALA A 523 19.78 5.51 -15.65
C ALA A 523 19.97 6.58 -16.72
N ARG A 524 18.88 7.21 -17.17
CA ARG A 524 18.90 8.42 -18.00
C ARG A 524 18.67 9.63 -17.12
N VAL A 525 19.61 10.56 -17.11
CA VAL A 525 19.48 11.87 -16.45
C VAL A 525 19.29 12.94 -17.50
N ARG A 526 18.34 13.83 -17.27
CA ARG A 526 17.93 14.90 -18.18
C ARG A 526 18.41 16.23 -17.65
N LEU A 527 18.68 17.15 -18.56
CA LEU A 527 18.86 18.56 -18.23
C LEU A 527 18.15 19.39 -19.30
N ARG A 528 17.34 20.36 -18.86
CA ARG A 528 16.68 21.34 -19.72
C ARG A 528 17.08 22.75 -19.28
N GLY A 529 17.26 23.66 -20.23
CA GLY A 529 17.63 25.03 -19.91
C GLY A 529 18.38 25.74 -21.02
N THR A 530 19.31 26.61 -20.61
CA THR A 530 20.08 27.45 -21.54
C THR A 530 21.24 26.67 -22.15
N ALA A 531 21.37 26.71 -23.48
CA ALA A 531 22.48 26.10 -24.19
C ALA A 531 23.86 26.66 -23.78
N GLY A 532 24.87 25.79 -23.82
CA GLY A 532 26.26 26.14 -23.58
C GLY A 532 26.65 26.21 -22.10
N PRO A 533 27.88 26.69 -21.80
CA PRO A 533 28.47 26.60 -20.47
C PRO A 533 27.71 27.34 -19.35
N ALA A 534 26.91 28.35 -19.71
CA ALA A 534 26.17 29.14 -18.74
C ALA A 534 24.97 28.39 -18.12
N GLY A 535 24.46 27.36 -18.80
CA GLY A 535 23.40 26.47 -18.30
C GLY A 535 23.90 25.05 -18.03
N ALA A 536 25.22 24.84 -17.94
CA ALA A 536 25.79 23.53 -17.66
C ALA A 536 25.62 23.13 -16.20
N ALA A 537 25.31 21.85 -15.98
CA ALA A 537 25.36 21.22 -14.67
C ALA A 537 26.68 20.45 -14.53
N SER A 538 27.57 20.95 -13.68
CA SER A 538 28.90 20.33 -13.47
C SER A 538 28.89 19.32 -12.34
N GLY A 539 29.66 18.24 -12.51
CA GLY A 539 29.86 17.23 -11.48
C GLY A 539 28.60 16.45 -11.11
N VAL A 540 27.70 16.21 -12.06
CA VAL A 540 26.50 15.38 -11.84
C VAL A 540 26.93 13.94 -11.62
N ARG A 541 26.47 13.34 -10.51
CA ARG A 541 26.81 11.97 -10.11
C ARG A 541 25.53 11.15 -10.04
N THR A 542 25.61 9.86 -10.39
CA THR A 542 24.47 8.94 -10.23
C THR A 542 24.89 7.72 -9.43
N PHE A 543 24.22 7.47 -8.30
CA PHE A 543 24.48 6.34 -7.42
C PHE A 543 23.46 5.23 -7.63
N PHE A 544 23.92 3.99 -7.76
CA PHE A 544 23.05 2.81 -7.90
C PHE A 544 23.05 2.02 -6.60
N ARG A 545 21.88 1.84 -6.01
CA ARG A 545 21.68 1.15 -4.74
C ARG A 545 20.64 0.06 -4.90
N LEU A 546 21.01 -1.16 -4.55
CA LEU A 546 20.09 -2.29 -4.49
C LEU A 546 19.70 -2.54 -3.04
N TRP A 547 18.41 -2.61 -2.73
CA TRP A 547 17.95 -3.02 -1.41
C TRP A 547 18.12 -4.53 -1.28
N SER A 548 18.27 -5.01 -0.05
CA SER A 548 18.42 -6.45 0.20
C SER A 548 17.15 -7.28 -0.12
N THR A 549 16.01 -6.63 -0.32
CA THR A 549 14.71 -7.20 -0.73
C THR A 549 13.78 -6.05 -1.16
N GLU A 550 12.57 -6.36 -1.60
CA GLU A 550 11.48 -5.38 -1.76
C GLU A 550 11.23 -4.58 -0.47
N THR A 551 10.86 -3.31 -0.62
CA THR A 551 10.50 -2.46 0.53
C THR A 551 9.56 -1.32 0.12
N ALA A 552 8.77 -0.85 1.08
CA ALA A 552 8.01 0.39 0.98
C ALA A 552 8.71 1.57 1.72
N ASP A 553 10.01 1.44 2.02
CA ASP A 553 10.85 2.45 2.70
C ASP A 553 11.99 2.94 1.80
N THR A 554 11.61 3.69 0.77
CA THR A 554 12.53 4.20 -0.26
C THR A 554 12.81 5.70 -0.13
N ASP A 555 12.22 6.36 0.87
CA ASP A 555 12.47 7.75 1.21
C ASP A 555 13.95 8.03 1.50
N TYR A 556 14.41 9.21 1.13
CA TYR A 556 15.80 9.62 1.21
C TYR A 556 16.24 9.79 2.66
N GLN A 557 16.95 8.79 3.18
CA GLN A 557 17.51 8.77 4.52
C GLN A 557 19.04 8.71 4.47
N PRO A 558 19.74 9.86 4.45
CA PRO A 558 21.20 9.90 4.24
C PRO A 558 22.00 9.24 5.35
N THR A 559 21.41 9.03 6.53
CA THR A 559 22.06 8.39 7.69
C THR A 559 21.80 6.89 7.77
N SER A 560 20.94 6.32 6.92
CA SER A 560 20.62 4.89 6.91
C SER A 560 20.67 4.28 5.50
N THR A 561 19.57 4.32 4.74
CA THR A 561 19.44 3.64 3.43
C THR A 561 20.23 4.33 2.31
N TYR A 562 20.55 5.62 2.45
CA TYR A 562 21.30 6.41 1.47
C TYR A 562 22.69 6.86 1.96
N ALA A 563 23.31 6.07 2.84
CA ALA A 563 24.66 6.34 3.36
C ALA A 563 25.67 6.63 2.24
N SER A 564 26.47 7.68 2.39
CA SER A 564 27.40 8.17 1.36
C SER A 564 28.66 8.77 1.99
N ASP A 565 29.79 8.66 1.30
CA ASP A 565 30.95 9.51 1.56
C ASP A 565 30.59 10.96 1.21
N LEU A 566 31.03 11.91 2.03
CA LEU A 566 30.73 13.33 1.85
C LEU A 566 31.92 14.09 1.26
N ASP A 567 31.63 15.04 0.39
CA ASP A 567 32.61 15.99 -0.13
C ASP A 567 32.95 17.10 0.88
N ALA A 568 33.75 18.08 0.45
CA ALA A 568 34.15 19.21 1.30
C ALA A 568 32.99 20.15 1.67
N ALA A 569 31.88 20.12 0.92
CA ALA A 569 30.66 20.87 1.20
C ALA A 569 29.67 20.10 2.11
N GLY A 570 29.98 18.84 2.44
CA GLY A 570 29.10 17.97 3.21
C GLY A 570 28.01 17.31 2.37
N LEU A 571 28.18 17.27 1.05
CA LEU A 571 27.23 16.69 0.09
C LEU A 571 27.70 15.31 -0.40
N PRO A 572 26.79 14.43 -0.85
CA PRO A 572 27.14 13.07 -1.26
C PRO A 572 28.13 13.02 -2.44
N SER A 573 29.23 12.30 -2.26
CA SER A 573 30.34 12.15 -3.22
C SER A 573 30.49 10.74 -3.79
N ALA A 574 30.24 9.70 -2.97
CA ALA A 574 30.19 8.30 -3.40
C ALA A 574 29.25 7.50 -2.49
N PRO A 575 28.53 6.47 -2.99
CA PRO A 575 27.60 5.70 -2.19
C PRO A 575 28.33 4.68 -1.30
N GLN A 576 27.83 4.52 -0.07
CA GLN A 576 28.26 3.48 0.87
C GLN A 576 27.14 2.46 1.12
N VAL A 577 27.51 1.35 1.76
CA VAL A 577 26.57 0.34 2.25
C VAL A 577 25.64 0.97 3.29
N GLY A 578 24.34 0.75 3.13
CA GLY A 578 23.32 1.25 4.05
C GLY A 578 23.39 0.58 5.43
N ALA A 579 22.87 1.26 6.44
CA ALA A 579 22.84 0.72 7.80
C ALA A 579 22.13 -0.66 7.84
N GLY A 580 22.73 -1.62 8.56
CA GLY A 580 22.22 -2.99 8.64
C GLY A 580 22.23 -3.75 7.30
N HIS A 581 23.05 -3.31 6.34
CA HIS A 581 23.15 -3.88 4.99
C HIS A 581 21.81 -3.85 4.23
N THR A 582 20.95 -2.91 4.58
CA THR A 582 19.63 -2.72 3.94
C THR A 582 19.75 -2.32 2.48
N THR A 583 20.79 -1.56 2.12
CA THR A 583 21.13 -1.17 0.75
C THR A 583 22.60 -1.46 0.42
N LEU A 584 22.85 -1.87 -0.82
CA LEU A 584 24.14 -2.31 -1.33
C LEU A 584 24.48 -1.51 -2.60
N PRO A 585 25.62 -0.82 -2.67
CA PRO A 585 25.99 -0.03 -3.84
C PRO A 585 26.57 -0.88 -4.97
N PHE A 586 26.32 -0.50 -6.21
CA PHE A 586 26.86 -1.13 -7.43
C PHE A 586 27.48 -0.09 -8.36
N PHE A 587 28.45 -0.53 -9.18
CA PHE A 587 29.34 0.35 -9.93
C PHE A 587 29.58 -0.17 -11.36
N ALA A 588 30.05 0.68 -12.26
CA ALA A 588 30.40 0.34 -13.64
C ALA A 588 31.85 -0.14 -13.82
N SER A 589 32.75 0.19 -12.90
CA SER A 589 34.19 -0.06 -13.06
C SER A 589 34.78 -1.16 -12.15
N GLY A 590 34.04 -1.62 -11.14
CA GLY A 590 34.52 -2.66 -10.23
C GLY A 590 33.63 -2.83 -9.00
N ASN A 591 34.04 -3.68 -8.06
CA ASN A 591 33.35 -3.85 -6.77
C ASN A 591 33.58 -2.63 -5.84
N LEU A 592 32.83 -2.53 -4.73
CA LEU A 592 32.88 -1.40 -3.77
C LEU A 592 34.29 -0.91 -3.41
N GLY A 593 35.24 -1.80 -3.14
CA GLY A 593 36.61 -1.41 -2.76
C GLY A 593 37.59 -1.16 -3.92
N ALA A 594 37.17 -1.36 -5.17
CA ALA A 594 38.05 -1.37 -6.35
C ALA A 594 37.56 -0.49 -7.51
N ASN A 595 36.36 0.07 -7.41
CA ASN A 595 35.78 0.94 -8.44
C ASN A 595 36.47 2.31 -8.51
N ASN A 596 36.33 2.99 -9.64
CA ASN A 596 36.79 4.36 -9.89
C ASN A 596 35.66 5.30 -10.39
N ASP A 597 34.41 4.88 -10.23
CA ASP A 597 33.21 5.48 -10.84
C ASP A 597 33.02 6.97 -10.53
N TYR A 598 33.40 7.37 -9.31
CA TYR A 598 33.16 8.72 -8.79
C TYR A 598 34.43 9.57 -8.70
N GLY A 599 35.57 9.05 -9.17
CA GLY A 599 36.80 9.81 -9.32
C GLY A 599 36.79 10.74 -10.54
N PRO A 600 37.85 11.53 -10.76
CA PRO A 600 37.98 12.37 -11.95
C PRO A 600 37.88 11.55 -13.25
N GLY A 601 36.88 11.87 -14.09
CA GLY A 601 36.60 11.14 -15.33
C GLY A 601 35.99 9.76 -15.13
N GLY A 602 35.48 9.46 -13.93
CA GLY A 602 34.80 8.21 -13.63
C GLY A 602 33.48 8.06 -14.38
N THR A 603 33.08 6.81 -14.62
CA THR A 603 31.95 6.45 -15.49
C THR A 603 30.62 7.05 -15.02
N ASN A 604 30.45 7.23 -13.71
CA ASN A 604 29.21 7.72 -13.10
C ASN A 604 29.30 9.17 -12.60
N THR A 605 30.29 9.95 -13.06
CA THR A 605 30.42 11.39 -12.82
C THR A 605 30.58 12.14 -14.14
N ARG A 606 29.69 13.10 -14.45
CA ARG A 606 29.75 13.87 -15.70
C ARG A 606 29.28 15.31 -15.56
N ASP A 607 29.83 16.17 -16.41
CA ASP A 607 29.24 17.47 -16.70
C ASP A 607 28.19 17.33 -17.81
N LEU A 608 27.02 17.93 -17.60
CA LEU A 608 25.95 17.99 -18.59
C LEU A 608 25.92 19.38 -19.21
N VAL A 609 26.13 19.45 -20.52
CA VAL A 609 26.13 20.70 -21.29
C VAL A 609 25.16 20.56 -22.46
N ILE A 610 24.16 21.42 -22.51
CA ILE A 610 23.20 21.47 -23.63
C ILE A 610 23.92 22.03 -24.87
N ALA A 611 23.83 21.34 -26.00
CA ALA A 611 24.51 21.75 -27.22
C ALA A 611 23.90 23.03 -27.83
N GLY A 612 24.68 23.76 -28.61
CA GLY A 612 24.23 24.99 -29.25
C GLY A 612 23.05 24.74 -30.20
N GLY A 613 21.94 25.48 -30.03
CA GLY A 613 20.72 25.32 -30.82
C GLY A 613 19.73 24.29 -30.26
N GLN A 614 20.07 23.61 -29.17
CA GLN A 614 19.16 22.77 -28.38
C GLN A 614 18.77 23.49 -27.08
N ASP A 615 17.75 22.95 -26.40
CA ASP A 615 17.28 23.43 -25.10
C ASP A 615 17.31 22.33 -24.02
N SER A 616 17.79 21.14 -24.38
CA SER A 616 17.80 19.95 -23.53
C SER A 616 18.91 18.97 -23.94
N VAL A 617 19.31 18.10 -23.01
CA VAL A 617 20.30 17.03 -23.23
C VAL A 617 19.97 15.82 -22.35
N TRP A 618 20.25 14.62 -22.85
CA TRP A 618 20.22 13.37 -22.09
C TRP A 618 21.64 12.88 -21.79
N ALA A 619 21.84 12.37 -20.58
CA ALA A 619 23.07 11.69 -20.17
C ALA A 619 22.73 10.32 -19.57
N TYR A 620 23.59 9.33 -19.82
CA TYR A 620 23.38 7.95 -19.36
C TYR A 620 24.45 7.55 -18.36
N PHE A 621 24.00 6.97 -17.26
CA PHE A 621 24.79 6.45 -16.14
C PHE A 621 24.42 4.97 -15.95
N GLY A 622 25.26 4.17 -15.30
CA GLY A 622 24.92 2.75 -15.15
C GLY A 622 25.85 1.95 -14.26
N CYS A 623 25.50 0.70 -14.01
CA CYS A 623 26.33 -0.24 -13.27
C CYS A 623 26.14 -1.68 -13.75
N PHE A 624 27.13 -2.52 -13.44
CA PHE A 624 27.00 -3.97 -13.50
C PHE A 624 26.53 -4.48 -12.13
N LEU A 625 25.36 -5.13 -12.09
CA LEU A 625 24.81 -5.78 -10.90
C LEU A 625 25.53 -7.12 -10.70
N ASN A 626 26.75 -7.05 -10.16
CA ASN A 626 27.66 -8.18 -9.99
C ASN A 626 27.19 -9.15 -8.87
N LEU A 627 26.01 -9.76 -9.04
CA LEU A 627 25.35 -10.55 -8.00
C LEU A 627 25.94 -11.95 -7.83
N TYR A 628 26.64 -12.49 -8.83
CA TYR A 628 27.05 -13.91 -8.85
C TYR A 628 28.56 -14.14 -8.72
N ASP A 629 29.37 -13.08 -8.70
CA ASP A 629 30.80 -13.19 -8.49
C ASP A 629 31.13 -13.39 -7.00
N GLY A 630 31.66 -14.57 -6.67
CA GLY A 630 32.12 -14.89 -5.32
C GLY A 630 33.27 -14.00 -4.81
N SER A 631 33.92 -13.22 -5.69
CA SER A 631 34.92 -12.22 -5.31
C SER A 631 34.30 -10.92 -4.79
N TYR A 632 33.02 -10.65 -5.08
CA TYR A 632 32.35 -9.48 -4.53
C TYR A 632 31.96 -9.74 -3.08
N VAL A 633 32.86 -9.34 -2.18
CA VAL A 633 32.73 -9.50 -0.74
C VAL A 633 32.54 -8.14 -0.07
N ILE A 634 31.50 -8.03 0.75
CA ILE A 634 31.23 -6.88 1.63
C ILE A 634 31.23 -7.39 3.06
N ASP A 635 32.05 -6.76 3.91
CA ASP A 635 32.21 -7.10 5.33
C ASP A 635 32.45 -8.61 5.59
N GLY A 636 33.27 -9.23 4.74
CA GLY A 636 33.67 -10.63 4.87
C GLY A 636 32.64 -11.65 4.36
N ARG A 637 31.49 -11.20 3.83
CA ARG A 637 30.44 -12.05 3.24
C ARG A 637 30.27 -11.75 1.75
N GLN A 638 30.06 -12.79 0.94
CA GLN A 638 29.73 -12.63 -0.48
C GLN A 638 28.43 -11.84 -0.64
N ILE A 639 28.33 -11.05 -1.71
CA ILE A 639 27.20 -10.15 -1.96
C ILE A 639 25.84 -10.86 -1.87
N GLN A 640 25.73 -12.09 -2.41
CA GLN A 640 24.51 -12.90 -2.36
C GLN A 640 24.04 -13.24 -0.96
N GLY A 641 24.97 -13.31 -0.01
CA GLY A 641 24.63 -13.55 1.38
C GLY A 641 23.80 -12.40 1.95
N TRP A 642 23.99 -11.17 1.48
CA TRP A 642 23.24 -10.00 1.95
C TRP A 642 21.85 -9.86 1.30
N LEU A 643 21.52 -10.67 0.29
CA LEU A 643 20.24 -10.62 -0.41
C LEU A 643 19.21 -11.52 0.29
N ASN A 644 18.12 -10.92 0.75
CA ASN A 644 17.07 -11.58 1.52
C ASN A 644 15.84 -11.97 0.67
N GLY A 645 15.69 -11.40 -0.53
CA GLY A 645 14.62 -11.73 -1.49
C GLY A 645 15.09 -12.31 -2.81
N THR A 646 14.14 -12.66 -3.68
CA THR A 646 14.43 -13.10 -5.06
C THR A 646 14.55 -11.90 -6.00
N HIS A 647 13.63 -10.94 -5.89
CA HIS A 647 13.71 -9.61 -6.50
C HIS A 647 14.02 -8.56 -5.43
N HIS A 648 14.48 -7.39 -5.89
CA HIS A 648 15.04 -6.35 -5.05
C HIS A 648 14.70 -4.97 -5.61
N CYS A 649 14.44 -4.02 -4.72
CA CYS A 649 14.34 -2.60 -5.10
C CYS A 649 15.70 -2.09 -5.60
N LEU A 650 15.72 -1.42 -6.74
CA LEU A 650 16.87 -0.67 -7.23
C LEU A 650 16.52 0.82 -7.30
N VAL A 651 17.35 1.67 -6.71
CA VAL A 651 17.25 3.13 -6.85
C VAL A 651 18.51 3.69 -7.50
N ALA A 652 18.30 4.53 -8.52
CA ALA A 652 19.30 5.44 -9.05
C ALA A 652 19.09 6.84 -8.44
N GLN A 653 20.06 7.31 -7.66
CA GLN A 653 20.06 8.62 -7.02
C GLN A 653 20.92 9.58 -7.84
N VAL A 654 20.32 10.66 -8.34
CA VAL A 654 21.03 11.81 -8.92
C VAL A 654 21.56 12.68 -7.77
N ALA A 655 22.88 12.66 -7.59
CA ALA A 655 23.58 13.50 -6.63
C ALA A 655 24.19 14.70 -7.36
N TYR A 656 23.56 15.87 -7.18
CA TYR A 656 24.00 17.13 -7.77
C TYR A 656 24.01 18.25 -6.73
N ASP A 657 25.14 18.95 -6.62
CA ASP A 657 25.37 19.90 -5.53
C ASP A 657 24.56 21.19 -5.66
N GLY A 658 24.17 21.55 -6.89
CA GLY A 658 23.34 22.73 -7.16
C GLY A 658 21.87 22.55 -6.75
N ALA A 659 21.41 21.30 -6.61
CA ALA A 659 20.05 20.93 -6.23
C ALA A 659 20.06 19.58 -5.49
N PRO A 660 20.44 19.58 -4.20
CA PRO A 660 20.56 18.35 -3.41
C PRO A 660 19.19 17.72 -3.10
N VAL A 661 19.18 16.41 -2.86
CA VAL A 661 17.99 15.67 -2.40
C VAL A 661 17.71 16.03 -0.94
N PHE A 662 16.46 16.33 -0.61
CA PHE A 662 16.04 16.65 0.75
C PHE A 662 15.74 15.39 1.58
N ASP A 663 16.04 15.44 2.87
CA ASP A 663 15.73 14.36 3.81
C ASP A 663 14.23 14.03 3.78
N GLY A 664 13.91 12.75 3.67
CA GLY A 664 12.54 12.25 3.56
C GLY A 664 11.91 12.37 2.16
N ALA A 665 12.61 12.91 1.17
CA ALA A 665 12.12 12.94 -0.21
C ALA A 665 11.94 11.51 -0.76
N THR A 666 10.84 11.24 -1.44
CA THR A 666 10.52 9.89 -1.94
C THR A 666 10.76 9.81 -3.46
N PRO A 667 10.93 8.62 -4.04
CA PRO A 667 10.98 8.46 -5.50
C PRO A 667 9.71 8.93 -6.22
N GLU A 668 8.58 9.02 -5.51
CA GLU A 668 7.33 9.55 -6.05
C GLU A 668 7.34 11.08 -6.13
N ALA A 669 7.82 11.74 -5.08
CA ALA A 669 7.86 13.20 -5.00
C ALA A 669 9.11 13.81 -5.67
N SER A 670 10.24 13.11 -5.66
CA SER A 670 11.54 13.66 -6.07
C SER A 670 11.92 13.27 -7.50
N ASP A 671 12.31 14.29 -8.26
CA ASP A 671 12.91 14.16 -9.60
C ASP A 671 14.41 13.76 -9.56
N LYS A 672 14.94 13.39 -8.39
CA LYS A 672 16.33 12.94 -8.18
C LYS A 672 16.46 11.46 -7.89
N LEU A 673 15.34 10.77 -7.69
CA LEU A 673 15.33 9.37 -7.26
C LEU A 673 14.51 8.57 -8.26
N ALA A 674 15.19 7.83 -9.14
CA ALA A 674 14.52 6.88 -10.02
C ALA A 674 14.53 5.51 -9.37
N GLN A 675 13.35 4.89 -9.22
CA GLN A 675 13.25 3.55 -8.62
C GLN A 675 12.70 2.51 -9.59
N ARG A 676 13.10 1.26 -9.34
CA ARG A 676 12.57 0.03 -9.91
C ARG A 676 12.32 -0.96 -8.78
N ASN A 677 11.07 -1.11 -8.38
CA ASN A 677 10.66 -1.87 -7.20
C ASN A 677 9.53 -2.84 -7.58
N LEU A 678 9.91 -3.96 -8.19
CA LEU A 678 9.00 -4.97 -8.72
C LEU A 678 9.48 -6.37 -8.36
N GLN A 679 8.62 -7.09 -7.67
CA GLN A 679 8.71 -8.52 -7.48
C GLN A 679 7.89 -9.25 -8.53
N VAL A 680 8.45 -10.32 -9.09
CA VAL A 680 7.69 -11.27 -9.91
C VAL A 680 7.76 -12.66 -9.30
N THR A 681 6.61 -13.26 -9.03
CA THR A 681 6.51 -14.62 -8.49
C THR A 681 5.39 -15.35 -9.21
N THR A 682 5.74 -16.38 -10.00
CA THR A 682 4.78 -17.12 -10.82
C THR A 682 3.90 -18.03 -9.95
N SER A 683 2.61 -18.11 -10.26
CA SER A 683 1.68 -19.10 -9.71
C SER A 683 1.42 -20.21 -10.72
N ASP A 684 1.17 -21.44 -10.27
CA ASP A 684 0.83 -22.56 -11.17
C ASP A 684 -0.69 -22.72 -11.32
N ASN A 685 -1.11 -23.29 -12.46
CA ASN A 685 -2.41 -23.93 -12.62
C ASN A 685 -2.37 -24.87 -13.85
N PRO A 686 -2.82 -26.15 -13.77
CA PRO A 686 -3.82 -26.68 -12.83
C PRO A 686 -3.27 -27.49 -11.63
N GLY A 687 -2.06 -27.23 -11.15
CA GLY A 687 -1.48 -28.01 -10.05
C GLY A 687 -2.10 -27.74 -8.67
N PRO A 688 -1.43 -28.22 -7.61
CA PRO A 688 -2.00 -28.20 -6.26
C PRO A 688 -1.91 -26.82 -5.61
N ALA A 689 -2.68 -26.61 -4.54
CA ALA A 689 -2.68 -25.37 -3.77
C ALA A 689 -1.28 -24.92 -3.29
N SER A 690 -0.34 -25.85 -3.06
CA SER A 690 1.04 -25.49 -2.71
C SER A 690 1.78 -24.76 -3.83
N ALA A 691 1.47 -25.07 -5.10
CA ALA A 691 2.04 -24.41 -6.28
C ALA A 691 1.30 -23.10 -6.66
N HIS A 692 0.10 -22.89 -6.10
CA HIS A 692 -0.68 -21.65 -6.24
C HIS A 692 -0.29 -20.56 -5.21
N ARG A 693 0.62 -20.90 -4.29
CA ARG A 693 1.08 -20.00 -3.22
C ARG A 693 2.19 -19.10 -3.70
N VAL A 694 2.05 -17.79 -3.51
CA VAL A 694 2.98 -16.78 -4.03
C VAL A 694 3.68 -16.09 -2.86
N PRO A 695 4.90 -16.53 -2.47
CA PRO A 695 5.66 -15.90 -1.39
C PRO A 695 6.63 -14.81 -1.89
N GLN A 696 6.80 -13.77 -1.09
CA GLN A 696 7.79 -12.72 -1.31
C GLN A 696 8.24 -12.09 0.01
N THR A 697 9.53 -11.83 0.13
CA THR A 697 10.09 -11.14 1.28
C THR A 697 9.97 -9.63 1.11
N PHE A 698 9.85 -8.92 2.21
CA PHE A 698 9.92 -7.47 2.21
C PHE A 698 10.48 -6.97 3.53
N ASP A 699 11.04 -5.75 3.51
CA ASP A 699 11.51 -5.07 4.71
C ASP A 699 10.69 -3.82 4.97
N VAL A 700 10.32 -3.57 6.22
CA VAL A 700 9.58 -2.35 6.60
C VAL A 700 10.10 -1.77 7.91
N ARG A 701 10.36 -0.47 7.97
CA ARG A 701 10.74 0.20 9.23
C ARG A 701 9.51 0.28 10.15
N PRO A 702 9.65 0.16 11.49
CA PRO A 702 8.54 0.39 12.40
C PRO A 702 7.98 1.81 12.32
N SER A 703 6.80 2.04 12.88
CA SER A 703 6.32 3.40 13.14
C SER A 703 7.20 4.10 14.18
N GLN A 704 7.32 5.42 14.10
CA GLN A 704 8.09 6.18 15.08
C GLN A 704 7.41 6.17 16.46
N LEU A 705 8.19 5.89 17.52
CA LEU A 705 7.69 5.93 18.90
C LEU A 705 7.27 7.35 19.29
N GLY A 706 6.04 7.49 19.78
CA GLY A 706 5.51 8.79 20.21
C GLY A 706 5.29 9.76 19.05
N ALA A 707 5.12 9.25 17.82
CA ALA A 707 4.62 10.02 16.71
C ALA A 707 3.27 10.63 17.11
N VAL A 708 3.25 11.96 17.25
CA VAL A 708 2.05 12.72 17.57
C VAL A 708 1.13 12.80 16.34
N ASP A 709 1.69 12.56 15.15
CA ASP A 709 1.04 12.80 13.88
C ASP A 709 0.27 11.56 13.35
N GLY A 710 0.40 10.39 14.01
CA GLY A 710 -0.37 9.19 13.68
C GLY A 710 0.46 7.90 13.66
N VAL A 711 -0.22 6.79 13.35
CA VAL A 711 0.37 5.46 13.14
C VAL A 711 0.58 5.25 11.64
N ASP A 712 1.77 4.78 11.24
CA ASP A 712 2.03 4.45 9.83
C ASP A 712 1.35 3.13 9.46
N GLU A 713 0.99 2.98 8.19
CA GLU A 713 0.21 1.85 7.69
C GLU A 713 0.85 1.28 6.43
N LEU A 714 0.86 -0.04 6.29
CA LEU A 714 0.98 -0.65 4.97
C LEU A 714 -0.39 -0.64 4.30
N MET A 715 -0.45 -0.10 3.09
CA MET A 715 -1.61 -0.18 2.23
C MET A 715 -1.34 -1.22 1.15
N ILE A 716 -2.17 -2.25 1.09
CA ILE A 716 -2.10 -3.30 0.08
C ILE A 716 -3.29 -3.15 -0.85
N ASP A 717 -3.02 -2.75 -2.09
CA ASP A 717 -3.99 -2.71 -3.17
C ASP A 717 -3.98 -4.05 -3.90
N TRP A 718 -5.09 -4.78 -3.79
CA TRP A 718 -5.23 -6.12 -4.34
C TRP A 718 -5.56 -6.13 -5.83
N GLY A 719 -5.88 -4.98 -6.44
CA GLY A 719 -6.22 -4.87 -7.84
C GLY A 719 -7.24 -5.92 -8.29
N ALA A 720 -6.87 -6.72 -9.28
CA ALA A 720 -7.72 -7.75 -9.90
C ALA A 720 -7.53 -9.15 -9.29
N ILE A 721 -6.85 -9.30 -8.15
CA ILE A 721 -6.70 -10.59 -7.48
C ILE A 721 -8.08 -11.21 -7.24
N PRO A 722 -8.31 -12.48 -7.61
CA PRO A 722 -9.64 -13.08 -7.60
C PRO A 722 -10.16 -13.27 -6.17
N ALA A 723 -11.47 -13.05 -6.00
CA ALA A 723 -12.17 -13.33 -4.75
C ALA A 723 -11.98 -14.79 -4.31
N GLY A 724 -11.83 -15.00 -3.00
CA GLY A 724 -11.46 -16.30 -2.43
C GLY A 724 -9.95 -16.52 -2.31
N SER A 725 -9.12 -15.59 -2.81
CA SER A 725 -7.70 -15.53 -2.44
C SER A 725 -7.53 -15.09 -1.00
N THR A 726 -6.41 -15.47 -0.39
CA THR A 726 -6.13 -15.14 1.01
C THR A 726 -4.68 -14.73 1.14
N ALA A 727 -4.40 -13.68 1.91
CA ALA A 727 -3.05 -13.20 2.10
C ALA A 727 -2.60 -13.36 3.56
N SER A 728 -1.31 -13.57 3.74
CA SER A 728 -0.68 -13.63 5.06
C SER A 728 0.59 -12.78 5.09
N ILE A 729 0.75 -12.02 6.17
CA ILE A 729 1.93 -11.22 6.49
C ILE A 729 2.58 -11.84 7.72
N TYR A 730 3.77 -12.41 7.57
CA TYR A 730 4.55 -12.95 8.67
C TYR A 730 5.63 -11.96 9.12
N TRP A 731 5.51 -11.48 10.36
CA TRP A 731 6.50 -10.63 11.02
C TRP A 731 6.98 -11.28 12.32
N PRO A 732 8.11 -12.01 12.32
CA PRO A 732 8.60 -12.70 13.51
C PRO A 732 8.84 -11.79 14.72
N ALA A 733 9.11 -10.51 14.48
CA ALA A 733 9.36 -9.52 15.54
C ALA A 733 8.07 -9.00 16.20
N VAL A 734 6.90 -9.22 15.61
CA VAL A 734 5.63 -8.57 15.98
C VAL A 734 4.61 -9.64 16.37
N ASP A 735 3.85 -9.41 17.44
CA ASP A 735 2.68 -10.25 17.74
C ASP A 735 1.51 -9.79 16.85
N ALA A 736 0.85 -10.73 16.17
CA ALA A 736 -0.28 -10.43 15.32
C ALA A 736 -1.41 -9.75 16.11
N THR A 737 -1.59 -10.06 17.41
CA THR A 737 -2.62 -9.39 18.22
C THR A 737 -2.32 -7.91 18.43
N GLU A 738 -1.05 -7.52 18.52
CA GLU A 738 -0.64 -6.10 18.61
C GLU A 738 -1.12 -5.31 17.39
N VAL A 739 -1.00 -5.91 16.19
CA VAL A 739 -1.46 -5.29 14.93
C VAL A 739 -2.98 -5.22 14.87
N LEU A 740 -3.67 -6.29 15.29
CA LEU A 740 -5.14 -6.34 15.33
C LEU A 740 -5.73 -5.34 16.34
N ASP A 741 -5.13 -5.22 17.53
CA ASP A 741 -5.55 -4.24 18.54
C ASP A 741 -5.37 -2.82 18.01
N LEU A 742 -4.25 -2.56 17.32
CA LEU A 742 -4.00 -1.27 16.68
C LEU A 742 -4.98 -1.00 15.54
N ALA A 743 -5.29 -2.00 14.72
CA ALA A 743 -6.30 -1.89 13.66
C ALA A 743 -7.69 -1.66 14.24
N SER A 744 -8.06 -2.31 15.34
CA SER A 744 -9.34 -2.10 16.04
C SER A 744 -9.43 -0.70 16.67
N SER A 745 -8.29 -0.08 17.01
CA SER A 745 -8.24 1.30 17.50
C SER A 745 -8.34 2.35 16.40
N LEU A 746 -7.90 2.03 15.18
CA LEU A 746 -7.87 2.95 14.03
C LEU A 746 -9.09 2.81 13.12
N TYR A 747 -9.61 1.59 12.97
CA TYR A 747 -10.66 1.26 12.02
C TYR A 747 -11.91 0.75 12.72
N ARG A 748 -13.06 1.04 12.11
CA ARG A 748 -14.35 0.51 12.56
C ARG A 748 -14.51 -0.98 12.25
N THR A 749 -14.20 -1.39 11.03
CA THR A 749 -14.19 -2.79 10.61
C THR A 749 -12.86 -3.07 9.92
N HIS A 750 -12.32 -4.28 10.12
CA HIS A 750 -11.16 -4.73 9.38
C HIS A 750 -11.24 -6.23 9.14
N GLY A 751 -10.77 -6.69 7.98
CA GLY A 751 -10.68 -8.11 7.63
C GLY A 751 -9.47 -8.85 8.23
N LEU A 752 -8.74 -8.22 9.15
CA LEU A 752 -7.52 -8.80 9.74
C LEU A 752 -7.85 -9.83 10.82
N SER A 753 -7.11 -10.93 10.80
CA SER A 753 -7.20 -12.03 11.76
C SER A 753 -5.81 -12.58 12.10
N VAL A 754 -5.68 -13.29 13.23
CA VAL A 754 -4.46 -14.06 13.53
C VAL A 754 -4.42 -15.28 12.59
N GLY A 755 -3.29 -15.46 11.92
CA GLY A 755 -3.04 -16.53 10.97
C GLY A 755 -2.62 -17.84 11.62
N ALA A 756 -1.71 -18.57 10.96
CA ALA A 756 -1.30 -19.91 11.37
C ALA A 756 -0.51 -19.97 12.68
N ASP A 757 0.04 -18.84 13.12
CA ASP A 757 0.82 -18.69 14.36
C ASP A 757 0.72 -17.24 14.88
N PRO A 758 1.16 -16.97 16.13
CA PRO A 758 1.04 -15.64 16.75
C PRO A 758 1.79 -14.51 16.05
N HIS A 759 2.61 -14.78 15.04
CA HIS A 759 3.40 -13.77 14.33
C HIS A 759 2.94 -13.58 12.88
N THR A 760 1.79 -14.17 12.53
CA THR A 760 1.24 -14.12 11.18
C THR A 760 -0.10 -13.40 11.22
N ILE A 761 -0.20 -12.29 10.50
CA ILE A 761 -1.47 -11.61 10.23
C ILE A 761 -2.06 -12.22 8.96
N ARG A 762 -3.38 -12.46 8.95
CA ARG A 762 -4.12 -12.99 7.80
C ARG A 762 -5.24 -12.04 7.42
N CYS A 763 -5.47 -11.85 6.12
CA CYS A 763 -6.66 -11.22 5.58
C CYS A 763 -7.20 -12.00 4.38
N ASP A 764 -8.51 -11.93 4.18
CA ASP A 764 -9.15 -12.44 2.96
C ASP A 764 -9.15 -11.32 1.91
N VAL A 765 -8.88 -11.67 0.65
CA VAL A 765 -8.83 -10.70 -0.44
C VAL A 765 -10.24 -10.47 -0.97
N THR A 766 -10.80 -9.28 -0.70
CA THR A 766 -12.18 -8.91 -1.06
C THR A 766 -12.30 -8.19 -2.41
N GLY A 767 -11.17 -7.84 -3.03
CA GLY A 767 -11.12 -6.88 -4.15
C GLY A 767 -11.23 -5.45 -3.60
N GLY A 768 -10.18 -4.66 -3.73
CA GLY A 768 -10.03 -3.35 -3.08
C GLY A 768 -8.71 -3.25 -2.31
N VAL A 769 -8.72 -2.55 -1.18
CA VAL A 769 -7.53 -2.21 -0.39
C VAL A 769 -7.61 -2.82 1.01
N THR A 770 -6.46 -3.22 1.56
CA THR A 770 -6.32 -3.54 2.98
C THR A 770 -5.28 -2.63 3.61
N TYR A 771 -5.65 -1.98 4.72
CA TYR A 771 -4.74 -1.22 5.56
C TYR A 771 -4.26 -2.06 6.74
N LEU A 772 -2.95 -2.11 6.93
CA LEU A 772 -2.28 -2.87 7.98
C LEU A 772 -1.42 -1.90 8.81
N PRO A 773 -1.86 -1.55 10.03
CA PRO A 773 -1.10 -0.67 10.91
C PRO A 773 0.27 -1.25 11.25
N ILE A 774 1.29 -0.41 11.27
CA ILE A 774 2.66 -0.80 11.59
C ILE A 774 2.93 -0.46 13.06
N PRO A 775 3.15 -1.43 13.95
CA PRO A 775 3.42 -1.13 15.35
C PRO A 775 4.69 -0.30 15.55
N ALA A 776 4.64 0.64 16.50
CA ALA A 776 5.76 1.50 16.80
C ALA A 776 6.83 0.76 17.60
N ARG A 777 8.09 0.86 17.17
CA ARG A 777 9.20 0.21 17.86
C ARG A 777 10.51 0.97 17.64
N ALA A 778 11.38 0.96 18.64
CA ALA A 778 12.77 1.39 18.46
C ALA A 778 13.61 0.25 17.89
N GLY A 779 14.54 0.56 16.99
CA GLY A 779 15.55 -0.39 16.52
C GLY A 779 15.44 -0.72 15.03
N GLU A 780 15.71 -1.99 14.71
CA GLU A 780 15.80 -2.50 13.34
C GLU A 780 14.43 -2.62 12.65
N ASN A 781 14.48 -2.75 11.32
CA ASN A 781 13.32 -2.98 10.48
C ASN A 781 12.67 -4.35 10.76
N PHE A 782 11.36 -4.44 10.52
CA PHE A 782 10.63 -5.70 10.49
C PHE A 782 10.93 -6.44 9.18
N ALA A 783 11.70 -7.52 9.28
CA ALA A 783 11.83 -8.50 8.21
C ALA A 783 10.50 -9.23 8.06
N GLY A 784 9.94 -9.25 6.85
CA GLY A 784 8.62 -9.78 6.58
C GLY A 784 8.57 -10.77 5.43
N LEU A 785 7.55 -11.63 5.46
CA LEU A 785 7.14 -12.46 4.33
C LEU A 785 5.66 -12.19 4.05
N LEU A 786 5.36 -11.63 2.88
CA LEU A 786 4.01 -11.54 2.35
C LEU A 786 3.78 -12.80 1.51
N THR A 787 2.62 -13.42 1.65
CA THR A 787 2.24 -14.60 0.87
C THR A 787 0.80 -14.47 0.42
N VAL A 788 0.54 -14.68 -0.87
CA VAL A 788 -0.80 -14.70 -1.46
C VAL A 788 -1.11 -16.12 -1.90
N ASP A 789 -2.17 -16.70 -1.36
CA ASP A 789 -2.71 -17.98 -1.79
C ASP A 789 -3.85 -17.71 -2.79
N LEU A 790 -3.61 -18.04 -4.06
CA LEU A 790 -4.61 -17.92 -5.13
C LEU A 790 -5.57 -19.13 -5.15
N PRO A 791 -6.85 -18.94 -5.48
CA PRO A 791 -7.81 -20.03 -5.62
C PRO A 791 -7.47 -20.92 -6.82
N THR A 792 -7.98 -22.15 -6.84
CA THR A 792 -7.80 -23.09 -7.97
C THR A 792 -8.62 -22.72 -9.21
N THR A 793 -9.27 -21.55 -9.22
CA THR A 793 -10.07 -21.05 -10.35
C THR A 793 -9.26 -20.24 -11.34
N VAL A 794 -8.04 -19.83 -10.97
CA VAL A 794 -7.10 -19.14 -11.86
C VAL A 794 -6.68 -20.03 -13.02
N ARG A 795 -6.15 -19.45 -14.09
CA ARG A 795 -5.81 -20.16 -15.32
C ARG A 795 -4.47 -19.70 -15.87
N ALA A 796 -3.71 -20.64 -16.43
CA ALA A 796 -2.47 -20.32 -17.11
C ALA A 796 -2.70 -19.26 -18.21
N GLY A 797 -1.83 -18.25 -18.24
CA GLY A 797 -1.95 -17.06 -19.10
C GLY A 797 -2.67 -15.87 -18.46
N GLU A 798 -3.25 -16.03 -17.27
CA GLU A 798 -3.70 -14.90 -16.45
C GLU A 798 -2.50 -14.23 -15.75
N ASP A 799 -2.67 -12.96 -15.39
CA ASP A 799 -1.64 -12.13 -14.77
C ASP A 799 -2.31 -11.19 -13.77
N TYR A 800 -1.75 -11.08 -12.58
CA TYR A 800 -2.27 -10.25 -11.50
C TYR A 800 -1.19 -9.34 -10.93
N GLU A 801 -1.62 -8.22 -10.37
CA GLU A 801 -0.73 -7.25 -9.74
C GLU A 801 -1.26 -6.89 -8.35
N VAL A 802 -0.36 -6.86 -7.38
CA VAL A 802 -0.60 -6.35 -6.02
C VAL A 802 0.36 -5.20 -5.77
N VAL A 803 -0.16 -4.04 -5.35
CA VAL A 803 0.70 -2.87 -5.05
C VAL A 803 0.71 -2.63 -3.56
N VAL A 804 1.91 -2.59 -2.97
CA VAL A 804 2.11 -2.36 -1.54
C VAL A 804 2.77 -1.01 -1.32
N ARG A 805 2.11 -0.15 -0.56
CA ARG A 805 2.58 1.20 -0.21
C ARG A 805 2.73 1.32 1.29
N ARG A 806 3.63 2.19 1.74
CA ARG A 806 3.65 2.65 3.14
C ARG A 806 3.12 4.07 3.21
N LEU A 807 2.12 4.28 4.06
CA LEU A 807 1.56 5.57 4.37
C LEU A 807 2.18 6.07 5.67
N GLY A 808 2.72 7.29 5.62
CA GLY A 808 3.16 8.02 6.81
C GLY A 808 2.45 9.36 6.93
N HIS A 809 2.79 10.10 7.98
CA HIS A 809 2.20 11.40 8.29
C HIS A 809 3.25 12.52 8.21
N LYS A 810 2.86 13.67 7.64
CA LYS A 810 3.58 14.94 7.71
C LYS A 810 2.74 15.95 8.47
N ALA A 811 3.39 16.89 9.16
CA ALA A 811 2.72 17.99 9.86
C ALA A 811 3.42 19.32 9.55
N ASP A 812 2.64 20.34 9.21
CA ASP A 812 3.12 21.72 9.30
C ASP A 812 2.97 22.19 10.75
N ARG A 813 3.98 22.83 11.32
CA ARG A 813 3.90 23.39 12.69
C ARG A 813 4.42 24.81 12.70
N ILE A 814 3.52 25.77 12.51
CA ILE A 814 3.84 27.19 12.60
C ILE A 814 3.87 27.62 14.07
N ILE A 815 5.07 27.73 14.65
CA ILE A 815 5.26 28.30 16.00
C ILE A 815 5.52 29.80 15.88
N TYR A 816 4.57 30.63 16.32
CA TYR A 816 4.79 32.07 16.46
C TYR A 816 5.60 32.37 17.73
N PHE A 817 6.77 32.97 17.58
CA PHE A 817 7.44 33.65 18.69
C PHE A 817 6.84 35.05 18.84
N ARG A 818 6.32 35.40 20.04
CA ARG A 818 5.94 36.78 20.38
C ARG A 818 7.14 37.69 20.09
N LYS A 819 6.95 38.68 19.23
CA LYS A 819 7.82 39.85 19.17
C LYS A 819 7.56 40.64 20.45
N ASP A 820 8.59 40.83 21.27
CA ASP A 820 8.52 41.56 22.54
C ASP A 820 7.62 42.81 22.43
N ARG A 821 6.51 42.80 23.18
CA ARG A 821 5.75 44.00 23.52
C ARG A 821 5.59 44.04 25.03
N GLU A 822 6.00 45.16 25.58
CA GLU A 822 6.03 45.51 27.00
C GLU A 822 4.72 45.17 27.72
N HIS A 823 4.89 44.66 28.94
CA HIS A 823 3.87 44.39 29.95
C HIS A 823 2.70 45.38 29.96
N ARG A 824 1.48 44.85 29.82
CA ARG A 824 0.30 45.30 30.57
C ARG A 824 -0.43 44.09 31.12
N GLU A 825 -0.59 44.07 32.45
CA GLU A 825 -1.41 43.11 33.17
C GLU A 825 -2.89 43.31 32.83
N GLY A 826 -3.61 42.21 32.62
CA GLY A 826 -5.08 42.18 32.52
C GLY A 826 -5.58 41.99 31.09
N ASP A 827 -5.50 40.75 30.60
CA ASP A 827 -6.48 40.05 29.76
C ASP A 827 -5.80 38.78 29.23
N HIS A 828 -6.16 37.63 29.80
CA HIS A 828 -5.73 36.31 29.31
C HIS A 828 -6.70 35.87 28.20
N GLU A 829 -6.59 36.48 27.03
CA GLU A 829 -6.90 35.77 25.78
C GLU A 829 -5.57 35.26 25.22
N GLU A 830 -5.34 33.96 25.35
CA GLU A 830 -4.26 33.31 24.63
C GLU A 830 -4.53 33.43 23.12
N PRO A 831 -3.56 33.93 22.32
CA PRO A 831 -3.73 33.93 20.88
C PRO A 831 -3.86 32.47 20.42
N ALA A 832 -4.95 32.15 19.72
CA ALA A 832 -5.14 30.83 19.13
C ALA A 832 -3.93 30.46 18.26
N THR A 833 -3.17 29.48 18.72
CA THR A 833 -2.21 28.74 17.90
C THR A 833 -3.01 27.93 16.89
N ARG A 834 -2.82 28.18 15.59
CA ARG A 834 -3.28 27.24 14.56
C ARG A 834 -2.37 26.01 14.74
N ALA A 835 -2.91 24.92 15.29
CA ALA A 835 -2.30 23.61 15.09
C ALA A 835 -2.13 23.47 13.58
N GLY A 836 -0.91 23.32 13.09
CA GLY A 836 -0.72 23.22 11.64
C GLY A 836 -1.27 21.87 11.15
N ALA A 837 -1.57 21.82 9.86
CA ALA A 837 -2.27 20.68 9.29
C ALA A 837 -1.39 19.44 9.26
N THR A 838 -1.99 18.28 9.52
CA THR A 838 -1.40 16.96 9.30
C THR A 838 -1.96 16.37 8.01
N TRP A 839 -1.13 15.71 7.22
CA TRP A 839 -1.57 14.99 6.02
C TRP A 839 -0.79 13.70 5.82
N ARG A 840 -1.36 12.78 5.03
CA ARG A 840 -0.72 11.52 4.68
C ARG A 840 0.13 11.66 3.43
N TYR A 841 1.18 10.87 3.34
CA TYR A 841 2.02 10.75 2.15
C TYR A 841 2.54 9.33 1.98
N VAL A 842 2.90 8.97 0.75
CA VAL A 842 3.53 7.69 0.45
C VAL A 842 5.02 7.78 0.73
N ILE A 843 5.54 6.94 1.62
CA ILE A 843 6.97 6.83 1.92
C ILE A 843 7.71 6.05 0.82
N GLY A 844 7.06 5.00 0.30
CA GLY A 844 7.58 4.14 -0.74
C GLY A 844 6.55 3.13 -1.19
N THR A 845 6.81 2.51 -2.34
CA THR A 845 5.90 1.56 -3.00
C THR A 845 6.69 0.49 -3.73
N PHE A 846 6.21 -0.75 -3.66
CA PHE A 846 6.63 -1.85 -4.51
C PHE A 846 5.41 -2.58 -5.08
N SER A 847 5.61 -3.25 -6.21
CA SER A 847 4.57 -4.07 -6.85
C SER A 847 4.97 -5.54 -6.87
N VAL A 848 3.98 -6.43 -6.78
CA VAL A 848 4.13 -7.87 -6.91
C VAL A 848 3.29 -8.32 -8.09
N LYS A 849 3.97 -8.77 -9.14
CA LYS A 849 3.38 -9.33 -10.34
C LYS A 849 3.31 -10.85 -10.25
N ILE A 850 2.14 -11.40 -10.57
CA ILE A 850 1.81 -12.81 -10.39
C ILE A 850 1.31 -13.39 -11.72
N PRO A 851 2.22 -13.73 -12.65
CA PRO A 851 1.84 -14.47 -13.83
C PRO A 851 1.43 -15.89 -13.46
N VAL A 852 0.39 -16.43 -14.10
CA VAL A 852 -0.05 -17.81 -13.92
C VAL A 852 0.54 -18.67 -15.05
N GLY A 853 1.43 -19.58 -14.68
CA GLY A 853 2.15 -20.49 -15.56
C GLY A 853 1.69 -21.95 -15.43
N THR A 854 2.53 -22.84 -15.96
CA THR A 854 2.36 -24.30 -15.89
C THR A 854 3.55 -24.93 -15.18
N ALA A 855 3.32 -26.11 -14.59
CA ALA A 855 4.36 -26.88 -13.91
C ALA A 855 5.63 -27.06 -14.74
N GLU A 856 5.50 -27.36 -16.04
CA GLU A 856 6.63 -27.57 -16.96
C GLU A 856 7.51 -26.33 -17.09
N THR A 857 6.89 -25.14 -17.10
CA THR A 857 7.61 -23.87 -17.22
C THR A 857 8.19 -23.37 -15.91
N MET A 858 7.64 -23.80 -14.78
CA MET A 858 7.96 -23.27 -13.45
C MET A 858 8.96 -24.12 -12.67
N LEU A 859 9.00 -25.44 -12.91
CA LEU A 859 9.73 -26.37 -12.04
C LEU A 859 11.22 -26.02 -11.90
N LEU A 860 11.96 -25.92 -13.02
CA LEU A 860 13.40 -25.64 -12.95
C LEU A 860 13.72 -24.26 -12.33
N PRO A 861 13.05 -23.14 -12.70
CA PRO A 861 13.21 -21.87 -11.99
C PRO A 861 12.96 -21.97 -10.48
N GLU A 862 11.95 -22.74 -10.06
CA GLU A 862 11.62 -22.92 -8.64
C GLU A 862 12.68 -23.76 -7.91
N GLU A 863 13.20 -24.82 -8.54
CA GLU A 863 14.30 -25.62 -7.99
C GLU A 863 15.59 -24.79 -7.84
N ASN A 864 15.89 -23.93 -8.81
CA ASN A 864 17.00 -22.96 -8.72
C ASN A 864 16.82 -22.00 -7.54
N THR A 865 15.61 -21.46 -7.40
CA THR A 865 15.24 -20.60 -6.27
C THR A 865 15.45 -21.32 -4.94
N LEU A 866 15.00 -22.59 -4.83
CA LEU A 866 15.18 -23.40 -3.63
C LEU A 866 16.66 -23.59 -3.28
N ALA A 867 17.50 -23.94 -4.25
CA ALA A 867 18.93 -24.17 -4.04
C ALA A 867 19.63 -22.90 -3.51
N ILE A 868 19.31 -21.74 -4.08
CA ILE A 868 19.90 -20.45 -3.71
C ILE A 868 19.40 -19.99 -2.33
N LEU A 869 18.09 -20.08 -2.06
CA LEU A 869 17.55 -19.71 -0.76
C LEU A 869 18.06 -20.62 0.36
N ARG A 870 18.25 -21.91 0.11
CA ARG A 870 18.91 -22.83 1.07
C ARG A 870 20.35 -22.42 1.35
N TRP A 871 21.09 -22.01 0.33
CA TRP A 871 22.46 -21.52 0.53
C TRP A 871 22.49 -20.23 1.35
N ARG A 872 21.62 -19.27 1.03
CA ARG A 872 21.48 -18.00 1.77
C ARG A 872 21.08 -18.21 3.21
N LEU A 873 20.14 -19.12 3.48
CA LEU A 873 19.76 -19.54 4.84
C LEU A 873 20.98 -20.07 5.61
N GLY A 874 21.84 -20.85 4.97
CA GLY A 874 23.10 -21.33 5.55
C GLY A 874 24.12 -20.23 5.86
N GLN A 875 23.98 -19.05 5.25
CA GLN A 875 24.83 -17.88 5.53
C GLN A 875 24.30 -17.02 6.70
N LEU A 876 23.04 -17.21 7.13
CA LEU A 876 22.42 -16.41 8.18
C LEU A 876 22.66 -17.02 9.58
N PRO A 877 23.17 -16.24 10.54
CA PRO A 877 23.20 -16.65 11.94
C PRO A 877 21.77 -16.90 12.48
N PRO A 878 21.54 -17.87 13.39
CA PRO A 878 20.20 -18.11 13.95
C PRO A 878 19.56 -16.92 14.70
N GLY A 879 20.38 -15.97 15.17
CA GLY A 879 19.91 -14.74 15.82
C GLY A 879 19.66 -13.58 14.87
N ASP A 880 19.92 -13.75 13.57
CA ASP A 880 19.63 -12.74 12.55
C ASP A 880 18.12 -12.63 12.33
N ARG A 881 17.59 -11.40 12.23
CA ARG A 881 16.16 -11.13 12.02
C ARG A 881 15.60 -11.80 10.75
N TRP A 882 16.45 -12.01 9.73
CA TRP A 882 16.06 -12.66 8.48
C TRP A 882 16.04 -14.18 8.58
N TYR A 883 16.72 -14.80 9.55
CA TYR A 883 16.77 -16.25 9.67
C TYR A 883 15.37 -16.93 9.70
N PRO A 884 14.42 -16.52 10.59
CA PRO A 884 13.09 -17.13 10.62
C PRO A 884 12.29 -16.88 9.33
N VAL A 885 12.45 -15.72 8.71
CA VAL A 885 11.75 -15.34 7.46
C VAL A 885 12.26 -16.18 6.29
N THR A 886 13.57 -16.22 6.08
CA THR A 886 14.21 -17.01 5.03
C THR A 886 13.95 -18.50 5.21
N LYS A 887 13.96 -19.00 6.45
CA LYS A 887 13.60 -20.39 6.73
C LYS A 887 12.16 -20.69 6.27
N ARG A 888 11.19 -19.85 6.63
CA ARG A 888 9.81 -20.03 6.20
C ARG A 888 9.69 -19.93 4.67
N HIS A 889 10.41 -19.02 4.04
CA HIS A 889 10.43 -18.88 2.59
C HIS A 889 10.96 -20.16 1.91
N VAL A 890 12.06 -20.74 2.41
CA VAL A 890 12.59 -22.04 1.95
C VAL A 890 11.56 -23.15 2.09
N ASP A 891 10.86 -23.22 3.22
CA ASP A 891 9.84 -24.23 3.48
C ASP A 891 8.66 -24.11 2.46
N LEU A 892 8.25 -22.87 2.12
CA LEU A 892 7.20 -22.62 1.11
C LEU A 892 7.65 -22.99 -0.31
N VAL A 893 8.86 -22.57 -0.71
CA VAL A 893 9.44 -22.89 -2.03
C VAL A 893 9.66 -24.41 -2.18
N ALA A 894 10.08 -25.10 -1.12
CA ALA A 894 10.17 -26.56 -1.13
C ALA A 894 8.80 -27.22 -1.37
N GLY A 895 7.74 -26.70 -0.75
CA GLY A 895 6.37 -27.15 -0.98
C GLY A 895 5.87 -26.87 -2.40
N ARG A 896 6.31 -25.78 -3.02
CA ARG A 896 6.05 -25.45 -4.42
C ARG A 896 6.76 -26.44 -5.35
N VAL A 897 8.06 -26.68 -5.18
CA VAL A 897 8.81 -27.69 -5.95
C VAL A 897 8.13 -29.06 -5.92
N ALA A 898 7.74 -29.53 -4.73
CA ALA A 898 6.98 -30.78 -4.60
C ALA A 898 5.62 -30.74 -5.33
N GLY A 899 4.91 -29.62 -5.25
CA GLY A 899 3.63 -29.42 -5.92
C GLY A 899 3.73 -29.39 -7.45
N LEU A 900 4.87 -28.91 -7.98
CA LEU A 900 5.20 -28.86 -9.41
C LEU A 900 5.73 -30.21 -9.94
N GLY A 901 5.90 -31.22 -9.08
CA GLY A 901 6.36 -32.56 -9.45
C GLY A 901 7.86 -32.83 -9.26
N GLY A 902 8.62 -31.91 -8.67
CA GLY A 902 10.03 -32.10 -8.31
C GLY A 902 10.24 -32.78 -6.95
N ASP A 903 11.49 -33.14 -6.65
CA ASP A 903 11.90 -33.66 -5.34
C ASP A 903 12.71 -32.61 -4.57
N PRO A 904 12.09 -31.86 -3.63
CA PRO A 904 12.80 -30.83 -2.88
C PRO A 904 13.89 -31.39 -1.96
N ASP A 905 13.85 -32.67 -1.56
CA ASP A 905 14.87 -33.25 -0.67
C ASP A 905 16.18 -33.54 -1.42
N SER A 906 16.10 -33.69 -2.74
CA SER A 906 17.27 -33.89 -3.61
C SER A 906 18.08 -32.59 -3.83
N ILE A 907 17.46 -31.42 -3.66
CA ILE A 907 18.04 -30.12 -4.03
C ILE A 907 19.05 -29.62 -2.98
N GLN A 908 20.34 -29.60 -3.30
CA GLN A 908 21.36 -29.12 -2.36
C GLN A 908 21.49 -27.60 -2.34
N PRO A 909 21.91 -26.99 -1.20
CA PRO A 909 22.23 -25.56 -1.14
C PRO A 909 23.32 -25.19 -2.16
N SER A 910 23.07 -24.19 -3.01
CA SER A 910 24.02 -23.71 -4.02
C SER A 910 23.83 -22.21 -4.32
N PRO A 911 24.91 -21.41 -4.32
CA PRO A 911 24.85 -19.97 -4.65
C PRO A 911 24.55 -19.68 -6.14
N THR A 912 24.65 -20.71 -6.98
CA THR A 912 24.51 -20.61 -8.44
C THR A 912 23.38 -21.49 -8.97
N GLY A 913 22.40 -21.85 -8.14
CA GLY A 913 21.26 -22.70 -8.54
C GLY A 913 21.58 -24.19 -8.55
N VAL A 914 20.62 -25.02 -9.00
CA VAL A 914 20.76 -26.48 -9.02
C VAL A 914 21.87 -26.87 -9.99
N PRO A 915 22.80 -27.75 -9.58
CA PRO A 915 23.74 -28.34 -10.52
C PRO A 915 22.97 -29.17 -11.56
N LEU A 916 22.89 -28.66 -12.78
CA LEU A 916 22.40 -29.45 -13.89
C LEU A 916 23.43 -30.55 -14.21
N PRO A 917 23.00 -31.76 -14.64
CA PRO A 917 23.91 -32.85 -14.99
C PRO A 917 24.99 -32.33 -15.94
N ASP A 918 26.25 -32.54 -15.56
CA ASP A 918 27.43 -31.99 -16.21
C ASP A 918 27.41 -32.26 -17.73
N THR A 919 27.25 -31.21 -18.55
CA THR A 919 27.40 -31.28 -20.01
C THR A 919 28.84 -30.99 -20.45
N GLY A 920 29.78 -30.91 -19.50
CA GLY A 920 31.20 -30.71 -19.75
C GLY A 920 31.85 -31.90 -20.47
N ARG A 921 32.23 -31.67 -21.74
CA ARG A 921 33.25 -32.35 -22.57
C ARG A 921 33.62 -33.81 -22.20
N PRO A 922 33.53 -34.76 -23.15
CA PRO A 922 33.54 -36.20 -22.91
C PRO A 922 34.79 -36.68 -22.15
N GLY A 923 34.65 -36.76 -20.82
CA GLY A 923 35.58 -37.40 -19.92
C GLY A 923 35.00 -38.73 -19.48
N LYS A 924 35.26 -39.78 -20.28
CA LYS A 924 35.11 -41.22 -19.98
C LYS A 924 34.44 -41.55 -18.63
N GLY A 925 33.13 -41.75 -18.64
CA GLY A 925 32.37 -42.23 -17.49
C GLY A 925 30.97 -42.68 -17.89
N GLU A 926 30.84 -43.97 -18.19
CA GLU A 926 29.62 -44.81 -18.14
C GLU A 926 28.40 -44.57 -19.06
N CYS A 927 28.31 -43.49 -19.85
CA CYS A 927 27.22 -43.32 -20.84
C CYS A 927 27.68 -43.19 -22.31
N ASP A 928 28.85 -43.73 -22.66
CA ASP A 928 29.37 -43.74 -24.04
C ASP A 928 28.92 -45.03 -24.77
N GLU A 929 27.61 -45.20 -24.93
CA GLU A 929 27.12 -46.16 -25.92
C GLU A 929 26.89 -45.40 -27.23
N ASP A 930 27.70 -45.70 -28.25
CA ASP A 930 27.49 -45.24 -29.64
C ASP A 930 25.99 -45.36 -29.99
N LEU A 931 25.22 -44.28 -29.99
CA LEU A 931 23.80 -44.37 -30.31
C LEU A 931 23.64 -44.54 -31.83
N VAL A 932 22.78 -45.46 -32.24
CA VAL A 932 22.34 -45.63 -33.62
C VAL A 932 20.92 -45.10 -33.78
N GLU A 933 20.75 -44.30 -34.82
CA GLU A 933 19.49 -43.68 -35.19
C GLU A 933 18.79 -44.50 -36.27
N HIS A 934 17.51 -44.81 -36.04
CA HIS A 934 16.66 -45.42 -37.05
C HIS A 934 15.38 -44.61 -37.20
N SER A 935 15.09 -44.19 -38.44
CA SER A 935 13.90 -43.43 -38.76
C SER A 935 12.95 -44.26 -39.62
N GLY A 936 11.66 -44.24 -39.28
CA GLY A 936 10.64 -44.99 -39.99
C GLY A 936 9.25 -44.86 -39.35
N ARG A 937 8.25 -45.47 -39.98
CA ARG A 937 6.88 -45.50 -39.44
C ARG A 937 6.70 -46.68 -38.54
N VAL A 938 5.92 -46.51 -37.47
CA VAL A 938 5.45 -47.66 -36.69
C VAL A 938 4.69 -48.59 -37.62
N GLU A 939 5.10 -49.85 -37.69
CA GLU A 939 4.51 -50.89 -38.53
C GLU A 939 3.73 -51.91 -37.67
N GLU A 940 4.35 -52.34 -36.58
CA GLU A 940 3.78 -53.30 -35.63
C GLU A 940 3.93 -52.78 -34.20
N ILE A 941 2.97 -53.12 -33.34
CA ILE A 941 3.01 -52.90 -31.89
C ILE A 941 2.72 -54.25 -31.25
N VAL A 942 3.63 -54.70 -30.39
CA VAL A 942 3.60 -56.04 -29.80
C VAL A 942 3.06 -55.94 -28.38
N PHE A 943 2.06 -56.77 -28.08
CA PHE A 943 1.48 -56.89 -26.74
C PHE A 943 1.62 -58.32 -26.25
N ASP A 944 1.80 -58.47 -24.93
CA ASP A 944 1.76 -59.78 -24.27
C ASP A 944 0.31 -60.33 -24.22
N CYS A 945 0.17 -61.57 -23.72
CA CYS A 945 -1.14 -62.22 -23.57
C CYS A 945 -2.09 -61.55 -22.56
N HIS A 946 -1.64 -60.52 -21.84
CA HIS A 946 -2.42 -59.71 -20.91
C HIS A 946 -2.69 -58.28 -21.44
N GLY A 947 -2.28 -57.96 -22.67
CA GLY A 947 -2.50 -56.66 -23.29
C GLY A 947 -1.49 -55.57 -22.88
N ARG A 948 -0.34 -55.94 -22.30
CA ARG A 948 0.75 -55.00 -21.97
C ARG A 948 1.71 -54.89 -23.14
N ILE A 949 2.20 -53.69 -23.43
CA ILE A 949 3.18 -53.51 -24.50
C ILE A 949 4.47 -54.28 -24.18
N GLU A 950 5.00 -55.00 -25.18
CA GLU A 950 6.32 -55.63 -25.13
C GLU A 950 7.32 -54.95 -26.07
N GLY A 951 6.84 -54.23 -27.07
CA GLY A 951 7.68 -53.60 -28.06
C GLY A 951 6.92 -53.04 -29.25
N PHE A 952 7.65 -52.50 -30.21
CA PHE A 952 7.12 -52.00 -31.48
C PHE A 952 8.18 -52.11 -32.57
N VAL A 953 7.72 -52.11 -33.82
CA VAL A 953 8.58 -52.20 -34.99
C VAL A 953 8.40 -50.94 -35.82
N ILE A 954 9.50 -50.32 -36.24
CA ILE A 954 9.48 -49.26 -37.25
C ILE A 954 10.02 -49.78 -38.58
N GLU A 955 9.42 -49.31 -39.67
CA GLU A 955 9.83 -49.58 -41.03
C GLU A 955 10.32 -48.30 -41.69
N GLY A 956 11.61 -48.28 -42.07
CA GLY A 956 12.21 -47.24 -42.89
C GLY A 956 12.33 -47.70 -44.35
N CYS A 957 12.84 -46.84 -45.24
CA CYS A 957 12.91 -47.12 -46.69
C CYS A 957 13.67 -48.40 -47.08
N CYS A 958 14.62 -48.86 -46.25
CA CYS A 958 15.50 -49.99 -46.58
C CYS A 958 15.62 -51.03 -45.44
N GLU A 959 15.15 -50.73 -44.24
CA GLU A 959 15.42 -51.53 -43.04
C GLU A 959 14.26 -51.48 -42.05
N ARG A 960 14.12 -52.56 -41.28
CA ARG A 960 13.05 -52.79 -40.32
C ARG A 960 13.65 -53.04 -38.95
N HIS A 961 13.25 -52.24 -37.96
CA HIS A 961 13.87 -52.26 -36.63
C HIS A 961 12.82 -52.49 -35.54
N ALA A 962 13.08 -53.50 -34.70
CA ALA A 962 12.21 -53.88 -33.60
C ALA A 962 12.81 -53.42 -32.27
N TYR A 963 12.00 -52.74 -31.48
CA TYR A 963 12.32 -52.20 -30.16
C TYR A 963 11.51 -52.89 -29.08
N VAL A 964 12.11 -53.02 -27.90
CA VAL A 964 11.49 -53.57 -26.69
C VAL A 964 11.18 -52.41 -25.75
N THR A 965 9.93 -52.31 -25.32
CA THR A 965 9.51 -51.36 -24.29
C THR A 965 8.36 -51.97 -23.50
N ARG A 966 8.31 -51.64 -22.21
CA ARG A 966 7.20 -51.98 -21.31
C ARG A 966 6.55 -50.74 -20.69
N ASP A 967 6.91 -49.57 -21.20
CA ASP A 967 6.44 -48.28 -20.71
C ASP A 967 5.02 -48.00 -21.27
N PRO A 968 4.01 -47.85 -20.39
CA PRO A 968 2.62 -47.64 -20.80
C PRO A 968 2.38 -46.26 -21.43
N ASP A 969 3.11 -45.22 -21.04
CA ASP A 969 2.96 -43.87 -21.61
C ASP A 969 3.55 -43.82 -23.02
N LEU A 970 4.67 -44.53 -23.22
CA LEU A 970 5.23 -44.71 -24.54
C LEU A 970 4.31 -45.52 -25.47
N ALA A 971 3.54 -46.46 -24.92
CA ALA A 971 2.56 -47.22 -25.70
C ALA A 971 1.50 -46.30 -26.32
N GLU A 972 1.01 -45.30 -25.58
CA GLU A 972 0.04 -44.33 -26.08
C GLU A 972 0.62 -43.51 -27.24
N LEU A 973 1.87 -43.05 -27.11
CA LEU A 973 2.59 -42.33 -28.16
C LEU A 973 2.76 -43.18 -29.42
N ILE A 974 3.18 -44.44 -29.29
CA ILE A 974 3.39 -45.35 -30.42
C ILE A 974 2.05 -45.69 -31.10
N LEU A 975 0.99 -45.92 -30.32
CA LEU A 975 -0.37 -46.14 -30.82
C LEU A 975 -0.87 -44.93 -31.62
N ARG A 976 -0.63 -43.73 -31.09
CA ARG A 976 -0.96 -42.47 -31.76
C ARG A 976 -0.14 -42.28 -33.03
N ALA A 977 1.17 -42.50 -32.98
CA ALA A 977 2.05 -42.40 -34.14
C ALA A 977 1.65 -43.38 -35.25
N ARG A 978 1.22 -44.59 -34.90
CA ARG A 978 0.66 -45.56 -35.85
C ARG A 978 -0.66 -45.10 -36.46
N ARG A 979 -1.59 -44.62 -35.62
CA ARG A 979 -2.92 -44.14 -36.03
C ARG A 979 -2.80 -42.94 -36.98
N ASP A 980 -1.97 -41.98 -36.61
CA ASP A 980 -1.84 -40.68 -37.28
C ASP A 980 -0.73 -40.69 -38.36
N ARG A 981 -0.02 -41.82 -38.52
CA ARG A 981 1.05 -42.07 -39.51
C ARG A 981 2.26 -41.13 -39.40
N PHE A 982 2.65 -40.77 -38.18
CA PHE A 982 3.86 -40.01 -37.93
C PHE A 982 5.13 -40.84 -38.24
N ASP A 983 6.16 -40.17 -38.72
CA ASP A 983 7.49 -40.78 -38.83
C ASP A 983 8.18 -40.66 -37.45
N LEU A 984 8.71 -41.78 -36.96
CA LEU A 984 9.46 -41.80 -35.71
C LEU A 984 10.95 -41.93 -36.01
N THR A 985 11.75 -41.16 -35.28
CA THR A 985 13.18 -41.40 -35.15
C THR A 985 13.43 -42.02 -33.78
N VAL A 986 13.90 -43.27 -33.75
CA VAL A 986 14.24 -43.99 -32.51
C VAL A 986 15.76 -44.06 -32.39
N LEU A 987 16.26 -43.62 -31.24
CA LEU A 987 17.67 -43.73 -30.88
C LEU A 987 17.85 -44.88 -29.88
N SER A 988 18.81 -45.74 -30.19
CA SER A 988 19.13 -46.92 -29.39
C SER A 988 20.64 -47.09 -29.27
N PRO A 989 21.15 -47.69 -28.19
CA PRO A 989 22.57 -48.04 -28.09
C PRO A 989 23.00 -49.02 -29.18
N ARG A 990 24.14 -48.79 -29.84
CA ARG A 990 24.71 -49.72 -30.84
C ARG A 990 24.92 -51.13 -30.28
N GLN A 991 25.24 -51.23 -28.99
CA GLN A 991 25.42 -52.53 -28.31
C GLN A 991 24.09 -53.17 -27.88
N ARG A 992 23.02 -52.38 -27.75
CA ARG A 992 21.67 -52.80 -27.34
C ARG A 992 20.62 -52.18 -28.29
N PRO A 993 20.65 -52.51 -29.59
CA PRO A 993 19.90 -51.79 -30.64
C PRO A 993 18.37 -51.96 -30.56
N ARG A 994 17.89 -52.74 -29.59
CA ARG A 994 16.46 -52.94 -29.31
C ARG A 994 15.96 -52.09 -28.14
N GLU A 995 16.85 -51.44 -27.40
CA GLU A 995 16.50 -50.61 -26.25
C GLU A 995 16.23 -49.18 -26.71
N VAL A 996 15.12 -48.61 -26.26
CA VAL A 996 14.73 -47.24 -26.60
C VAL A 996 15.34 -46.29 -25.58
N VAL A 997 16.21 -45.39 -26.04
CA VAL A 997 16.74 -44.30 -25.22
C VAL A 997 15.99 -43.00 -25.49
N ARG A 998 15.62 -42.75 -26.76
CA ARG A 998 14.85 -41.55 -27.14
C ARG A 998 14.00 -41.82 -28.38
N ILE A 999 12.81 -41.23 -28.42
CA ILE A 999 11.93 -41.20 -29.60
C ILE A 999 11.66 -39.75 -29.95
N VAL A 1000 11.84 -39.40 -31.22
CA VAL A 1000 11.45 -38.11 -31.79
C VAL A 1000 10.30 -38.36 -32.76
N VAL A 1001 9.17 -37.72 -32.53
CA VAL A 1001 8.03 -37.74 -33.45
C VAL A 1001 8.23 -36.64 -34.48
N ARG A 1002 8.29 -37.00 -35.76
CA ARG A 1002 8.30 -36.07 -36.88
C ARG A 1002 6.88 -36.05 -37.47
N ALA A 1003 6.17 -34.97 -37.19
CA ALA A 1003 4.79 -34.73 -37.63
C ALA A 1003 4.75 -34.09 -39.02
#